data_AF-A0A421JS99-F1
#
_entry.id   AF-A0A421JS99-F1
#
_cell.length_a   1.000
_cell.length_b   1.000
_cell.length_c   1.000
_cell.angle_alpha   90.00
_cell.angle_beta   90.00
_cell.angle_gamma   90.00
#
_symmetry.space_group_name_H-M   'P 1'
#
loop_
_entity.id
_entity.type
_entity.pdbx_description
1 polymer ?
#
loop_
_entity_poly.entity_id
_entity_poly.type
_entity_poly.pdbx_seq_one_letter_code
_entity_poly.pdbx_strand_id
1 'polypeptide(L)'
;MAVPPVLKSPLAKSLRIALIQLKAGSDKTANLTKVTKFVEDAVTNSPTLDLVMLPECFNSPYAVNEFRNYAEEIPTGETTTLLSSLAKKHNIFIIGGSIPEIAPKEGNKIFNTSVTFSPEGEIIAKHRKAHLFDINIPNGITFQESLTLTGGDKATVFKLGEFGNVGLGICYDIRFPELASVASRSPYNSFAMFYPGAFNTTTGPLHWHLLARARAVDNEMYVVVCSPARDVEGGGYQAYGHSLVVDPSGNIIAEAGEEDEEIIYAELDKDVIPKVRDGIPVHYQRRFDIYGDFVGEVPISEVLPEELLSISTPENLVYCSVFLSCSGVYKGKKRQPPQVFISWHTLIAKMATIKLSNHSEIPVLGLGTWQSSPEEVYTAVLHALKLGYRHIDTAFAYANEESIGKAIRDSGIAREELFVTTKLWCTYHQNPATGLHESLKNLGLDYVDLYLMHWPVPLNPKGNDPKFPTLPSGNRDIVQDWNFIDTWREMQKLVDHGAKAIGVSNFDIYNLERLLNASSTTIVPAANQVELHPHLPQHKLLAYCKEKGIVLEAYSPLGSTNSTLLTEPTLVKIAEKYHVHTATILISWAIWRGTVVLPKSITPKRIESNFQVIKLANEDGELIDNLYKDIGITRVINPNWYPEVVFHSDE
;
A
#
# COMPACT_ATOMS: atom_id res chain seq x y z
N MET A 1 -18.20 -4.24 -22.37
CA MET A 1 -17.45 -5.51 -22.45
C MET A 1 -18.37 -6.61 -21.92
N ALA A 2 -18.46 -7.74 -22.62
CA ALA A 2 -19.31 -8.84 -22.19
C ALA A 2 -18.83 -9.38 -20.84
N VAL A 3 -19.76 -9.57 -19.89
CA VAL A 3 -19.48 -10.13 -18.57
C VAL A 3 -18.96 -11.57 -18.77
N PRO A 4 -17.80 -11.96 -18.20
CA PRO A 4 -17.32 -13.33 -18.29
C PRO A 4 -18.39 -14.30 -17.74
N PRO A 5 -18.57 -15.49 -18.32
CA PRO A 5 -19.52 -16.47 -17.81
C PRO A 5 -19.08 -16.91 -16.42
N VAL A 6 -19.79 -16.48 -15.39
CA VAL A 6 -19.61 -16.99 -14.02
C VAL A 6 -20.14 -18.42 -14.00
N LEU A 7 -19.31 -19.35 -13.54
CA LEU A 7 -19.76 -20.71 -13.23
C LEU A 7 -20.83 -20.61 -12.12
N LYS A 8 -22.10 -20.78 -12.49
CA LYS A 8 -23.25 -20.66 -11.57
C LYS A 8 -23.12 -21.55 -10.34
N SER A 9 -22.38 -22.65 -10.42
CA SER A 9 -22.15 -23.61 -9.34
C SER A 9 -20.65 -23.62 -8.98
N PRO A 10 -20.22 -22.80 -8.00
CA PRO A 10 -18.83 -22.77 -7.55
C PRO A 10 -18.44 -23.99 -6.69
N LEU A 11 -19.44 -24.70 -6.13
CA LEU A 11 -19.28 -25.93 -5.37
C LEU A 11 -19.71 -27.12 -6.24
N ALA A 12 -18.77 -27.94 -6.68
CA ALA A 12 -19.03 -29.03 -7.62
C ALA A 12 -19.79 -30.20 -7.00
N LYS A 13 -19.59 -30.45 -5.69
CA LYS A 13 -20.23 -31.52 -4.90
C LYS A 13 -20.49 -31.00 -3.49
N SER A 14 -21.53 -31.49 -2.82
CA SER A 14 -21.75 -31.12 -1.41
C SER A 14 -20.57 -31.56 -0.56
N LEU A 15 -20.15 -30.71 0.38
CA LEU A 15 -18.96 -30.90 1.23
C LEU A 15 -19.40 -31.09 2.69
N ARG A 16 -19.01 -32.19 3.32
CA ARG A 16 -19.27 -32.47 4.73
C ARG A 16 -18.10 -32.01 5.58
N ILE A 17 -18.37 -31.12 6.52
CA ILE A 17 -17.35 -30.51 7.36
C ILE A 17 -17.61 -30.75 8.85
N ALA A 18 -16.53 -30.75 9.62
CA ALA A 18 -16.56 -30.75 11.08
C ALA A 18 -15.69 -29.60 11.61
N LEU A 19 -16.25 -28.80 12.52
CA LEU A 19 -15.52 -27.75 13.22
C LEU A 19 -15.24 -28.26 14.64
N ILE A 20 -13.98 -28.21 15.06
CA ILE A 20 -13.56 -28.63 16.39
C ILE A 20 -13.37 -27.39 17.24
N GLN A 21 -14.28 -27.19 18.18
CA GLN A 21 -14.16 -26.17 19.21
C GLN A 21 -13.48 -26.79 20.44
N LEU A 22 -12.26 -26.36 20.75
CA LEU A 22 -11.47 -26.90 21.88
C LEU A 22 -10.85 -25.80 22.73
N LYS A 23 -10.50 -26.13 23.98
CA LYS A 23 -9.71 -25.28 24.88
C LYS A 23 -8.23 -25.53 24.63
N ALA A 24 -7.51 -24.47 24.25
CA ALA A 24 -6.06 -24.49 24.12
C ALA A 24 -5.40 -23.95 25.40
N GLY A 25 -4.50 -24.73 25.98
CA GLY A 25 -3.72 -24.35 27.17
C GLY A 25 -2.26 -24.03 26.85
N SER A 26 -1.44 -23.89 27.89
CA SER A 26 0.01 -23.70 27.78
C SER A 26 0.80 -24.99 27.52
N ASP A 27 0.22 -26.17 27.73
CA ASP A 27 0.87 -27.43 27.38
C ASP A 27 0.59 -27.77 25.91
N LYS A 28 1.56 -27.48 25.03
CA LYS A 28 1.49 -27.76 23.60
C LYS A 28 1.23 -29.24 23.33
N THR A 29 1.93 -30.15 24.02
CA THR A 29 1.78 -31.60 23.81
C THR A 29 0.37 -32.06 24.18
N ALA A 30 -0.19 -31.53 25.28
CA ALA A 30 -1.56 -31.82 25.67
C ALA A 30 -2.58 -31.29 24.63
N ASN A 31 -2.35 -30.08 24.10
CA ASN A 31 -3.17 -29.51 23.03
C ASN A 31 -3.14 -30.38 21.77
N LEU A 32 -1.95 -30.82 21.32
CA LEU A 32 -1.79 -31.66 20.13
C LEU A 32 -2.40 -33.07 20.32
N THR A 33 -2.29 -33.63 21.52
CA THR A 33 -2.95 -34.90 21.89
C THR A 33 -4.47 -34.75 21.82
N LYS A 34 -5.00 -33.63 22.32
CA LYS A 34 -6.42 -33.31 22.26
C LYS A 34 -6.90 -33.18 20.82
N VAL A 35 -6.18 -32.42 19.99
CA VAL A 35 -6.48 -32.27 18.55
C VAL A 35 -6.56 -33.63 17.87
N THR A 36 -5.58 -34.51 18.11
CA THR A 36 -5.56 -35.88 17.55
C THR A 36 -6.85 -36.62 17.89
N LYS A 37 -7.24 -36.62 19.17
CA LYS A 37 -8.46 -37.26 19.62
C LYS A 37 -9.71 -36.68 18.95
N PHE A 38 -9.86 -35.36 18.92
CA PHE A 38 -11.04 -34.73 18.32
C PHE A 38 -11.15 -34.96 16.81
N VAL A 39 -10.01 -34.99 16.09
CA VAL A 39 -9.99 -35.35 14.66
C VAL A 39 -10.43 -36.81 14.46
N GLU A 40 -9.91 -37.73 15.27
CA GLU A 40 -10.28 -39.15 15.22
C GLU A 40 -11.77 -39.37 15.56
N ASP A 41 -12.27 -38.67 16.59
CA ASP A 41 -13.67 -38.69 16.98
C ASP A 41 -14.56 -38.11 15.86
N ALA A 42 -14.14 -37.02 15.20
CA ALA A 42 -14.88 -36.41 14.08
C ALA A 42 -15.07 -37.39 12.92
N VAL A 43 -13.99 -38.07 12.52
CA VAL A 43 -14.00 -39.05 11.42
C VAL A 43 -14.79 -40.30 11.82
N THR A 44 -14.69 -40.73 13.07
CA THR A 44 -15.44 -41.91 13.57
C THR A 44 -16.94 -41.64 13.59
N ASN A 45 -17.36 -40.45 14.03
CA ASN A 45 -18.75 -40.07 14.13
C ASN A 45 -19.38 -39.72 12.77
N SER A 46 -18.56 -39.33 11.79
CA SER A 46 -18.99 -39.06 10.42
C SER A 46 -18.05 -39.75 9.42
N PRO A 47 -18.32 -41.02 9.04
CA PRO A 47 -17.46 -41.79 8.14
C PRO A 47 -17.32 -41.21 6.71
N THR A 48 -18.16 -40.24 6.36
CA THR A 48 -18.18 -39.54 5.07
C THR A 48 -17.68 -38.10 5.22
N LEU A 49 -16.94 -37.79 6.28
CA LEU A 49 -16.41 -36.47 6.52
C LEU A 49 -15.35 -36.13 5.48
N ASP A 50 -15.44 -34.95 4.87
CA ASP A 50 -14.50 -34.50 3.85
C ASP A 50 -13.42 -33.56 4.42
N LEU A 51 -13.80 -32.71 5.38
CA LEU A 51 -12.92 -31.68 5.92
C LEU A 51 -13.11 -31.46 7.43
N VAL A 52 -11.99 -31.28 8.12
CA VAL A 52 -11.96 -30.80 9.52
C VAL A 52 -11.35 -29.40 9.57
N MET A 53 -11.89 -28.56 10.46
CA MET A 53 -11.35 -27.24 10.75
C MET A 53 -11.05 -27.08 12.25
N LEU A 54 -9.87 -26.54 12.54
CA LEU A 54 -9.40 -26.23 13.90
C LEU A 54 -9.49 -24.71 14.18
N PRO A 55 -9.42 -24.28 15.46
CA PRO A 55 -9.50 -22.88 15.81
C PRO A 55 -8.15 -22.14 15.73
N GLU A 56 -8.17 -20.82 15.89
CA GLU A 56 -6.97 -19.97 15.90
C GLU A 56 -6.04 -20.29 17.08
N CYS A 57 -4.73 -20.33 16.81
CA CYS A 57 -3.64 -20.49 17.79
C CYS A 57 -3.79 -21.68 18.75
N PHE A 58 -4.42 -22.78 18.32
CA PHE A 58 -4.74 -23.93 19.18
C PHE A 58 -3.52 -24.64 19.79
N ASN A 59 -2.30 -24.41 19.27
CA ASN A 59 -1.06 -24.99 19.79
C ASN A 59 -0.38 -24.11 20.86
N SER A 60 -0.97 -22.97 21.23
CA SER A 60 -0.37 -21.96 22.09
C SER A 60 -1.40 -21.19 22.92
N PRO A 61 -1.02 -20.61 24.08
CA PRO A 61 -1.81 -19.55 24.70
C PRO A 61 -2.01 -18.36 23.77
N TYR A 62 -3.22 -17.78 23.76
CA TYR A 62 -3.50 -16.58 22.99
C TYR A 62 -3.03 -15.31 23.73
N ALA A 63 -1.72 -15.12 23.78
CA ALA A 63 -1.10 -14.02 24.52
C ALA A 63 0.13 -13.46 23.78
N VAL A 64 0.20 -12.14 23.70
CA VAL A 64 1.24 -11.40 22.95
C VAL A 64 2.65 -11.81 23.37
N ASN A 65 2.88 -11.98 24.67
CA ASN A 65 4.18 -12.37 25.23
C ASN A 65 4.53 -13.86 25.01
N GLU A 66 3.57 -14.69 24.60
CA GLU A 66 3.77 -16.14 24.44
C GLU A 66 3.97 -16.55 22.98
N PHE A 67 3.42 -15.83 21.99
CA PHE A 67 3.46 -16.29 20.59
C PHE A 67 4.86 -16.71 20.10
N ARG A 68 5.91 -15.99 20.48
CA ARG A 68 7.30 -16.35 20.13
C ARG A 68 7.77 -17.67 20.75
N ASN A 69 7.36 -17.97 21.99
CA ASN A 69 7.76 -19.19 22.70
C ASN A 69 7.17 -20.45 22.06
N TYR A 70 5.99 -20.31 21.44
CA TYR A 70 5.29 -21.43 20.81
C TYR A 70 5.48 -21.46 19.29
N ALA A 71 6.19 -20.49 18.71
CA ALA A 71 6.34 -20.36 17.28
C ALA A 71 7.11 -21.53 16.66
N GLU A 72 6.61 -22.03 15.54
CA GLU A 72 7.19 -23.14 14.80
C GLU A 72 7.57 -22.72 13.38
N GLU A 73 8.61 -23.35 12.83
CA GLU A 73 8.89 -23.23 11.40
C GLU A 73 7.88 -24.07 10.62
N ILE A 74 7.36 -23.52 9.52
CA ILE A 74 6.45 -24.24 8.62
C ILE A 74 7.24 -24.61 7.36
N PRO A 75 7.24 -25.88 6.91
CA PRO A 75 6.32 -26.96 7.30
C PRO A 75 6.85 -27.95 8.35
N THR A 76 8.03 -27.72 8.92
CA THR A 76 8.78 -28.73 9.69
C THR A 76 8.42 -28.81 11.18
N GLY A 77 7.56 -27.91 11.66
CA GLY A 77 7.07 -27.88 13.02
C GLY A 77 6.34 -29.16 13.45
N GLU A 78 6.33 -29.40 14.75
CA GLU A 78 5.62 -30.53 15.37
C GLU A 78 4.13 -30.49 15.01
N THR A 79 3.53 -29.30 15.08
CA THR A 79 2.10 -29.11 14.81
C THR A 79 1.78 -29.41 13.34
N THR A 80 2.57 -28.87 12.40
CA THR A 80 2.34 -29.12 10.96
C THR A 80 2.60 -30.57 10.56
N THR A 81 3.58 -31.22 11.18
CA THR A 81 3.87 -32.64 10.96
C THR A 81 2.73 -33.54 11.44
N LEU A 82 2.15 -33.23 12.60
CA LEU A 82 1.00 -33.95 13.14
C LEU A 82 -0.23 -33.80 12.22
N LEU A 83 -0.58 -32.56 11.84
CA LEU A 83 -1.75 -32.30 11.01
C LEU A 83 -1.63 -32.95 9.62
N SER A 84 -0.46 -32.89 9.00
CA SER A 84 -0.15 -33.63 7.76
C SER A 84 -0.41 -35.14 7.92
N SER A 85 0.06 -35.72 9.03
CA SER A 85 -0.13 -37.16 9.33
C SER A 85 -1.59 -37.52 9.56
N LEU A 86 -2.37 -36.68 10.25
CA LEU A 86 -3.78 -36.90 10.50
C LEU A 86 -4.61 -36.81 9.21
N ALA A 87 -4.35 -35.79 8.39
CA ALA A 87 -5.01 -35.61 7.09
C ALA A 87 -4.79 -36.85 6.22
N LYS A 88 -3.54 -37.32 6.14
CA LYS A 88 -3.16 -38.54 5.41
C LYS A 88 -3.78 -39.82 5.96
N LYS A 89 -3.74 -39.98 7.28
CA LYS A 89 -4.26 -41.19 7.96
C LYS A 89 -5.76 -41.36 7.72
N HIS A 90 -6.50 -40.26 7.75
CA HIS A 90 -7.96 -40.28 7.67
C HIS A 90 -8.51 -39.96 6.28
N ASN A 91 -7.64 -39.62 5.32
CA ASN A 91 -8.01 -39.28 3.95
C ASN A 91 -9.05 -38.13 3.90
N ILE A 92 -8.77 -37.06 4.65
CA ILE A 92 -9.61 -35.86 4.73
C ILE A 92 -8.76 -34.60 4.53
N PHE A 93 -9.41 -33.51 4.14
CA PHE A 93 -8.80 -32.18 4.22
C PHE A 93 -8.74 -31.70 5.66
N ILE A 94 -7.69 -30.97 6.03
CA ILE A 94 -7.62 -30.31 7.34
C ILE A 94 -7.25 -28.85 7.13
N ILE A 95 -8.17 -27.93 7.46
CA ILE A 95 -7.85 -26.52 7.69
C ILE A 95 -7.31 -26.45 9.11
N GLY A 96 -5.99 -26.37 9.21
CA GLY A 96 -5.23 -26.57 10.44
C GLY A 96 -5.33 -25.43 11.44
N GLY A 97 -6.45 -24.71 11.52
CA GLY A 97 -6.61 -23.59 12.44
C GLY A 97 -5.55 -22.54 12.18
N SER A 98 -4.90 -22.03 13.23
CA SER A 98 -3.65 -21.31 13.04
C SER A 98 -2.66 -21.56 14.17
N ILE A 99 -1.39 -21.24 13.93
CA ILE A 99 -0.29 -21.30 14.91
C ILE A 99 0.62 -20.09 14.77
N PRO A 100 1.37 -19.71 15.81
CA PRO A 100 2.50 -18.81 15.66
C PRO A 100 3.56 -19.46 14.75
N GLU A 101 3.92 -18.80 13.66
CA GLU A 101 4.98 -19.19 12.73
C GLU A 101 6.21 -18.33 12.98
N ILE A 102 7.39 -18.93 13.09
CA ILE A 102 8.66 -18.19 12.97
C ILE A 102 9.20 -18.33 11.54
N ALA A 103 9.59 -17.20 10.93
CA ALA A 103 10.11 -17.16 9.56
C ALA A 103 11.59 -16.73 9.55
N PRO A 104 12.57 -17.66 9.67
CA PRO A 104 13.99 -17.32 9.70
C PRO A 104 14.46 -16.55 8.46
N LYS A 105 13.93 -16.91 7.29
CA LYS A 105 14.24 -16.27 6.01
C LYS A 105 13.71 -14.83 5.89
N GLU A 106 12.84 -14.42 6.80
CA GLU A 106 12.25 -13.07 6.84
C GLU A 106 12.70 -12.31 8.10
N GLY A 107 13.90 -12.62 8.60
CA GLY A 107 14.47 -11.95 9.77
C GLY A 107 13.88 -12.40 11.10
N ASN A 108 13.45 -13.67 11.21
CA ASN A 108 12.81 -14.23 12.40
C ASN A 108 11.52 -13.50 12.81
N LYS A 109 10.80 -12.96 11.84
CA LYS A 109 9.44 -12.43 12.04
C LYS A 109 8.52 -13.55 12.52
N ILE A 110 7.59 -13.19 13.40
CA ILE A 110 6.55 -14.09 13.88
C ILE A 110 5.24 -13.74 13.16
N PHE A 111 4.54 -14.73 12.64
CA PHE A 111 3.24 -14.57 12.00
C PHE A 111 2.19 -15.43 12.72
N ASN A 112 0.92 -15.11 12.57
CA ASN A 112 -0.17 -16.03 12.92
C ASN A 112 -0.63 -16.69 11.62
N THR A 113 -0.37 -18.00 11.49
CA THR A 113 -0.41 -18.69 10.20
C THR A 113 -1.34 -19.89 10.24
N SER A 114 -2.28 -19.92 9.30
CA SER A 114 -3.14 -21.05 8.99
C SER A 114 -2.58 -21.84 7.81
N VAL A 115 -2.59 -23.16 7.91
CA VAL A 115 -2.14 -24.09 6.86
C VAL A 115 -3.24 -25.08 6.57
N THR A 116 -3.50 -25.34 5.30
CA THR A 116 -4.46 -26.36 4.86
C THR A 116 -3.75 -27.57 4.28
N PHE A 117 -4.17 -28.76 4.68
CA PHE A 117 -3.63 -30.04 4.24
C PHE A 117 -4.61 -30.79 3.34
N SER A 118 -4.11 -31.43 2.29
CA SER A 118 -4.86 -32.37 1.46
C SER A 118 -4.99 -33.76 2.12
N PRO A 119 -5.88 -34.64 1.61
CA PRO A 119 -5.96 -36.04 2.02
C PRO A 119 -4.65 -36.83 1.88
N GLU A 120 -3.69 -36.35 1.09
CA GLU A 120 -2.35 -36.94 0.95
C GLU A 120 -1.38 -36.47 2.05
N GLY A 121 -1.79 -35.49 2.86
CA GLY A 121 -0.99 -34.83 3.89
C GLY A 121 -0.17 -33.64 3.36
N GLU A 122 -0.41 -33.21 2.13
CA GLU A 122 0.35 -32.12 1.50
C GLU A 122 -0.23 -30.75 1.86
N ILE A 123 0.64 -29.75 2.01
CA ILE A 123 0.19 -28.37 2.25
C ILE A 123 -0.31 -27.78 0.93
N ILE A 124 -1.61 -27.54 0.86
CA ILE A 124 -2.29 -26.96 -0.30
C ILE A 124 -2.67 -25.50 -0.10
N ALA A 125 -2.49 -24.94 1.09
CA ALA A 125 -2.62 -23.49 1.31
C ALA A 125 -1.87 -23.05 2.55
N LYS A 126 -1.40 -21.80 2.52
CA LYS A 126 -0.84 -21.08 3.66
C LYS A 126 -1.38 -19.66 3.68
N HIS A 127 -1.98 -19.27 4.79
CA HIS A 127 -2.48 -17.92 5.02
C HIS A 127 -1.83 -17.36 6.28
N ARG A 128 -1.17 -16.21 6.15
CA ARG A 128 -0.70 -15.42 7.30
C ARG A 128 -1.74 -14.34 7.55
N LYS A 129 -2.24 -14.25 8.79
CA LYS A 129 -3.26 -13.28 9.23
C LYS A 129 -2.90 -11.90 8.73
N ALA A 130 -3.71 -11.33 7.84
CA ALA A 130 -3.39 -10.07 7.17
C ALA A 130 -3.62 -8.89 8.13
N HIS A 131 -4.72 -8.95 8.88
CA HIS A 131 -5.13 -7.89 9.80
C HIS A 131 -4.87 -8.30 11.25
N LEU A 132 -3.98 -7.56 11.93
CA LEU A 132 -3.65 -7.79 13.32
C LEU A 132 -4.65 -7.10 14.26
N PHE A 133 -5.02 -7.79 15.34
CA PHE A 133 -5.95 -7.28 16.34
C PHE A 133 -5.24 -6.30 17.29
N ASP A 134 -5.23 -5.04 16.90
CA ASP A 134 -4.70 -3.93 17.68
C ASP A 134 -5.86 -3.08 18.21
N ILE A 135 -6.32 -3.38 19.42
CA ILE A 135 -7.41 -2.66 20.06
C ILE A 135 -7.02 -2.09 21.42
N ASN A 136 -7.55 -0.90 21.68
CA ASN A 136 -7.50 -0.25 22.97
C ASN A 136 -8.90 0.31 23.26
N ILE A 137 -9.76 -0.51 23.87
CA ILE A 137 -11.12 -0.10 24.22
C ILE A 137 -11.06 0.50 25.63
N PRO A 138 -11.32 1.81 25.82
CA PRO A 138 -11.32 2.42 27.14
C PRO A 138 -12.28 1.69 28.09
N ASN A 139 -11.78 1.28 29.26
CA ASN A 139 -12.52 0.47 30.25
C ASN A 139 -12.94 -0.94 29.76
N GLY A 140 -12.43 -1.38 28.61
CA GLY A 140 -12.61 -2.72 28.06
C GLY A 140 -11.27 -3.48 28.05
N ILE A 141 -10.94 -4.05 26.90
CA ILE A 141 -9.68 -4.79 26.68
C ILE A 141 -8.69 -3.95 25.87
N THR A 142 -7.42 -4.02 26.29
CA THR A 142 -6.26 -3.60 25.49
C THR A 142 -5.53 -4.85 25.04
N PHE A 143 -5.43 -5.07 23.73
CA PHE A 143 -4.70 -6.19 23.14
C PHE A 143 -4.08 -5.71 21.84
N GLN A 144 -2.77 -5.89 21.68
CA GLN A 144 -2.03 -5.38 20.53
C GLN A 144 -1.14 -6.48 19.96
N GLU A 145 -1.69 -7.22 18.98
CA GLU A 145 -0.98 -8.30 18.29
C GLU A 145 0.30 -7.81 17.62
N SER A 146 0.31 -6.59 17.09
CA SER A 146 1.47 -6.02 16.37
C SER A 146 2.73 -5.82 17.21
N LEU A 147 2.64 -5.96 18.54
CA LEU A 147 3.81 -5.99 19.41
C LEU A 147 4.68 -7.23 19.21
N THR A 148 4.12 -8.32 18.66
CA THR A 148 4.84 -9.58 18.46
C THR A 148 4.60 -10.20 17.09
N LEU A 149 3.37 -10.13 16.58
CA LEU A 149 3.00 -10.68 15.27
C LEU A 149 3.24 -9.67 14.15
N THR A 150 3.55 -10.19 12.97
CA THR A 150 3.62 -9.46 11.71
C THR A 150 2.41 -9.81 10.86
N GLY A 151 1.82 -8.81 10.20
CA GLY A 151 0.71 -9.02 9.27
C GLY A 151 1.17 -9.74 7.99
N GLY A 152 0.31 -10.61 7.47
CA GLY A 152 0.43 -11.16 6.12
C GLY A 152 0.23 -10.10 5.05
N ASP A 153 0.75 -10.35 3.85
CA ASP A 153 0.80 -9.42 2.72
C ASP A 153 -0.09 -9.83 1.53
N LYS A 154 -0.86 -10.92 1.67
CA LYS A 154 -1.65 -11.52 0.59
C LYS A 154 -2.98 -12.07 1.09
N ALA A 155 -4.01 -12.03 0.25
CA ALA A 155 -5.21 -12.83 0.41
C ALA A 155 -4.92 -14.30 0.06
N THR A 156 -5.65 -15.26 0.61
CA THR A 156 -5.45 -16.68 0.28
C THR A 156 -6.71 -17.26 -0.32
N VAL A 157 -6.60 -17.68 -1.58
CA VAL A 157 -7.64 -18.41 -2.31
C VAL A 157 -7.00 -19.62 -2.96
N PHE A 158 -7.60 -20.79 -2.78
CA PHE A 158 -7.02 -22.04 -3.25
C PHE A 158 -8.10 -23.05 -3.63
N LYS A 159 -7.71 -24.05 -4.42
CA LYS A 159 -8.60 -25.12 -4.85
C LYS A 159 -8.64 -26.22 -3.78
N LEU A 160 -9.83 -26.50 -3.25
CA LEU A 160 -10.08 -27.59 -2.32
C LEU A 160 -10.45 -28.86 -3.10
N GLY A 161 -9.43 -29.55 -3.61
CA GLY A 161 -9.60 -30.80 -4.36
C GLY A 161 -10.59 -30.68 -5.52
N GLU A 162 -11.57 -31.59 -5.57
CA GLU A 162 -12.62 -31.59 -6.58
C GLU A 162 -13.81 -30.68 -6.27
N PHE A 163 -13.88 -30.09 -5.07
CA PHE A 163 -15.04 -29.31 -4.62
C PHE A 163 -15.12 -27.93 -5.28
N GLY A 164 -13.98 -27.25 -5.47
CA GLY A 164 -13.92 -25.90 -6.04
C GLY A 164 -12.94 -25.01 -5.29
N ASN A 165 -13.04 -23.70 -5.50
CA ASN A 165 -12.19 -22.73 -4.82
C ASN A 165 -12.77 -22.30 -3.48
N VAL A 166 -11.89 -22.03 -2.52
CA VAL A 166 -12.24 -21.52 -1.19
C VAL A 166 -11.27 -20.41 -0.82
N GLY A 167 -11.72 -19.46 0.01
CA GLY A 167 -10.82 -18.49 0.61
C GLY A 167 -10.56 -18.77 2.09
N LEU A 168 -9.44 -18.25 2.59
CA LEU A 168 -8.99 -18.43 3.97
C LEU A 168 -8.56 -17.08 4.54
N GLY A 169 -9.11 -16.76 5.71
CA GLY A 169 -8.69 -15.65 6.58
C GLY A 169 -8.54 -16.14 8.01
N ILE A 170 -8.05 -15.30 8.91
CA ILE A 170 -7.95 -15.62 10.35
C ILE A 170 -8.60 -14.51 11.17
N CYS A 171 -9.59 -14.88 11.98
CA CYS A 171 -10.17 -14.06 13.05
C CYS A 171 -10.53 -12.63 12.62
N TYR A 172 -9.67 -11.67 12.95
CA TYR A 172 -9.85 -10.25 12.71
C TYR A 172 -9.99 -9.92 11.21
N ASP A 173 -9.47 -10.76 10.32
CA ASP A 173 -9.65 -10.66 8.87
C ASP A 173 -11.13 -10.61 8.46
N ILE A 174 -12.05 -11.24 9.20
CA ILE A 174 -13.49 -11.22 8.87
C ILE A 174 -14.10 -9.81 8.95
N ARG A 175 -13.50 -8.89 9.70
CA ARG A 175 -13.97 -7.49 9.79
C ARG A 175 -13.79 -6.72 8.49
N PHE A 176 -12.89 -7.18 7.63
CA PHE A 176 -12.52 -6.53 6.37
C PHE A 176 -13.22 -7.26 5.22
N PRO A 177 -14.26 -6.68 4.58
CA PRO A 177 -15.04 -7.35 3.54
C PRO A 177 -14.23 -7.69 2.28
N GLU A 178 -13.06 -7.08 2.09
CA GLU A 178 -12.25 -7.16 0.89
C GLU A 178 -11.77 -8.60 0.64
N LEU A 179 -11.29 -9.32 1.66
CA LEU A 179 -10.80 -10.70 1.49
C LEU A 179 -11.90 -11.65 1.02
N ALA A 180 -13.09 -11.53 1.61
CA ALA A 180 -14.26 -12.30 1.21
C ALA A 180 -14.75 -11.91 -0.20
N SER A 181 -14.70 -10.61 -0.51
CA SER A 181 -15.05 -10.08 -1.84
C SER A 181 -14.09 -10.53 -2.92
N VAL A 182 -12.79 -10.63 -2.62
CA VAL A 182 -11.80 -11.18 -3.55
C VAL A 182 -12.10 -12.65 -3.84
N ALA A 183 -12.29 -13.45 -2.78
CA ALA A 183 -12.53 -14.89 -2.92
C ALA A 183 -13.80 -15.21 -3.72
N SER A 184 -14.92 -14.53 -3.45
CA SER A 184 -16.21 -14.85 -4.06
C SER A 184 -16.31 -14.50 -5.55
N ARG A 185 -15.42 -13.65 -6.06
CA ARG A 185 -15.51 -13.02 -7.38
C ARG A 185 -14.61 -13.68 -8.42
N SER A 186 -14.89 -13.42 -9.70
CA SER A 186 -14.05 -13.88 -10.82
C SER A 186 -12.62 -13.31 -10.69
N PRO A 187 -11.57 -14.10 -10.96
CA PRO A 187 -11.60 -15.46 -11.52
C PRO A 187 -11.80 -16.58 -10.50
N TYR A 188 -11.80 -16.28 -9.21
CA TYR A 188 -11.74 -17.30 -8.16
C TYR A 188 -13.08 -17.99 -7.92
N ASN A 189 -14.16 -17.23 -7.81
CA ASN A 189 -15.51 -17.75 -7.64
C ASN A 189 -15.61 -18.79 -6.51
N SER A 190 -15.03 -18.47 -5.35
CA SER A 190 -14.99 -19.38 -4.21
C SER A 190 -16.38 -19.70 -3.67
N PHE A 191 -16.60 -20.94 -3.25
CA PHE A 191 -17.88 -21.36 -2.66
C PHE A 191 -17.96 -21.10 -1.16
N ALA A 192 -16.83 -20.92 -0.48
CA ALA A 192 -16.77 -20.67 0.95
C ALA A 192 -15.59 -19.77 1.35
N MET A 193 -15.75 -19.05 2.47
CA MET A 193 -14.66 -18.50 3.26
C MET A 193 -14.54 -19.23 4.60
N PHE A 194 -13.32 -19.62 4.96
CA PHE A 194 -13.00 -20.22 6.26
C PHE A 194 -12.21 -19.24 7.12
N TYR A 195 -12.59 -19.10 8.39
CA TYR A 195 -11.91 -18.28 9.38
C TYR A 195 -11.69 -19.04 10.70
N PRO A 196 -10.50 -19.60 10.96
CA PRO A 196 -10.09 -19.90 12.32
C PRO A 196 -10.05 -18.58 13.08
N GLY A 197 -10.68 -18.47 14.26
CA GLY A 197 -10.65 -17.22 14.98
C GLY A 197 -11.05 -17.29 16.44
N ALA A 198 -10.37 -16.52 17.29
CA ALA A 198 -10.62 -16.44 18.71
C ALA A 198 -11.14 -15.05 19.08
N PHE A 199 -12.40 -14.73 18.79
CA PHE A 199 -13.00 -13.48 19.28
C PHE A 199 -13.12 -13.52 20.81
N ASN A 200 -12.88 -12.41 21.49
CA ASN A 200 -13.05 -12.33 22.95
C ASN A 200 -14.51 -12.13 23.36
N THR A 201 -14.79 -12.31 24.66
CA THR A 201 -16.13 -12.11 25.25
C THR A 201 -16.65 -10.67 25.20
N THR A 202 -15.83 -9.67 24.84
CA THR A 202 -16.29 -8.28 24.66
C THR A 202 -16.80 -8.03 23.24
N THR A 203 -16.06 -8.51 22.24
CA THR A 203 -16.32 -8.22 20.82
C THR A 203 -17.07 -9.34 20.11
N GLY A 204 -16.97 -10.57 20.63
CA GLY A 204 -17.70 -11.75 20.18
C GLY A 204 -19.21 -11.54 20.13
N PRO A 205 -19.87 -11.24 21.28
CA PRO A 205 -21.32 -11.03 21.33
C PRO A 205 -21.83 -9.93 20.39
N LEU A 206 -20.98 -8.95 20.07
CA LEU A 206 -21.35 -7.82 19.22
C LEU A 206 -21.24 -8.15 17.73
N HIS A 207 -20.25 -8.95 17.35
CA HIS A 207 -19.77 -8.98 15.97
C HIS A 207 -19.56 -10.38 15.37
N TRP A 208 -19.40 -11.44 16.17
CA TRP A 208 -19.03 -12.76 15.64
C TRP A 208 -20.07 -13.30 14.65
N HIS A 209 -21.31 -13.49 15.11
CA HIS A 209 -22.42 -13.93 14.26
C HIS A 209 -22.76 -12.91 13.18
N LEU A 210 -22.73 -11.62 13.51
CA LEU A 210 -23.10 -10.54 12.58
C LEU A 210 -22.15 -10.52 11.37
N LEU A 211 -20.84 -10.59 11.60
CA LEU A 211 -19.84 -10.57 10.54
C LEU A 211 -19.90 -11.85 9.71
N ALA A 212 -20.05 -13.03 10.33
CA ALA A 212 -20.19 -14.29 9.59
C ALA A 212 -21.40 -14.25 8.63
N ARG A 213 -22.54 -13.76 9.12
CA ARG A 213 -23.75 -13.58 8.30
C ARG A 213 -23.62 -12.51 7.24
N ALA A 214 -22.98 -11.38 7.57
CA ALA A 214 -22.72 -10.32 6.60
C ALA A 214 -21.88 -10.83 5.44
N ARG A 215 -20.77 -11.53 5.73
CA ARG A 215 -19.84 -12.08 4.73
C ARG A 215 -20.45 -13.18 3.87
N ALA A 216 -21.46 -13.89 4.39
CA ALA A 216 -22.16 -14.90 3.62
C ALA A 216 -23.14 -14.26 2.63
N VAL A 217 -23.91 -13.25 3.10
CA VAL A 217 -24.94 -12.57 2.31
C VAL A 217 -24.35 -11.62 1.28
N ASP A 218 -23.34 -10.82 1.63
CA ASP A 218 -22.75 -9.83 0.73
C ASP A 218 -21.98 -10.45 -0.46
N ASN A 219 -21.63 -11.73 -0.35
CA ASN A 219 -20.83 -12.49 -1.31
C ASN A 219 -21.54 -13.73 -1.88
N GLU A 220 -22.74 -14.06 -1.40
CA GLU A 220 -23.52 -15.23 -1.81
C GLU A 220 -22.68 -16.53 -1.78
N MET A 221 -22.02 -16.78 -0.65
CA MET A 221 -21.16 -17.94 -0.41
C MET A 221 -21.30 -18.45 1.03
N TYR A 222 -20.81 -19.65 1.31
CA TYR A 222 -20.76 -20.15 2.69
C TYR A 222 -19.68 -19.41 3.50
N VAL A 223 -19.92 -19.23 4.81
CA VAL A 223 -18.92 -18.71 5.73
C VAL A 223 -18.82 -19.64 6.92
N VAL A 224 -17.60 -20.09 7.20
CA VAL A 224 -17.28 -21.07 8.24
C VAL A 224 -16.32 -20.42 9.22
N VAL A 225 -16.68 -20.34 10.50
CA VAL A 225 -15.85 -19.72 11.53
C VAL A 225 -15.64 -20.69 12.69
N CYS A 226 -14.38 -20.94 13.08
CA CYS A 226 -14.04 -21.92 14.11
C CYS A 226 -13.32 -21.24 15.27
N SER A 227 -13.94 -21.27 16.45
CA SER A 227 -13.44 -20.63 17.68
C SER A 227 -12.92 -21.64 18.68
N PRO A 228 -11.94 -21.27 19.52
CA PRO A 228 -11.68 -22.01 20.75
C PRO A 228 -12.92 -21.98 21.65
N ALA A 229 -13.07 -23.02 22.48
CA ALA A 229 -14.03 -23.03 23.58
C ALA A 229 -13.59 -22.02 24.64
N ARG A 230 -14.55 -21.39 25.33
CA ARG A 230 -14.23 -20.43 26.39
C ARG A 230 -13.58 -21.13 27.58
N ASP A 231 -12.42 -20.62 27.98
CA ASP A 231 -11.75 -21.04 29.20
C ASP A 231 -12.02 -20.05 30.34
N VAL A 232 -13.02 -20.35 31.16
CA VAL A 232 -13.38 -19.53 32.33
C VAL A 232 -12.44 -19.76 33.53
N GLU A 233 -11.68 -20.85 33.54
CA GLU A 233 -10.85 -21.28 34.68
C GLU A 233 -9.36 -20.92 34.50
N GLY A 234 -8.87 -20.83 33.27
CA GLY A 234 -7.44 -20.67 32.96
C GLY A 234 -6.87 -19.26 33.14
N GLY A 235 -7.67 -18.26 33.53
CA GLY A 235 -7.23 -16.88 33.81
C GLY A 235 -6.61 -16.13 32.62
N GLY A 236 -6.59 -16.73 31.43
CA GLY A 236 -6.01 -16.19 30.20
C GLY A 236 -7.05 -15.58 29.26
N TYR A 237 -6.72 -15.52 27.98
CA TYR A 237 -7.62 -14.99 26.95
C TYR A 237 -8.90 -15.83 26.85
N GLN A 238 -10.05 -15.20 27.07
CA GLN A 238 -11.34 -15.87 27.02
C GLN A 238 -11.96 -15.72 25.64
N ALA A 239 -11.93 -16.81 24.86
CA ALA A 239 -12.64 -16.90 23.60
C ALA A 239 -14.17 -16.84 23.82
N TYR A 240 -14.89 -16.36 22.81
CA TYR A 240 -16.34 -16.26 22.84
C TYR A 240 -17.00 -17.63 22.71
N GLY A 241 -16.38 -18.57 22.00
CA GLY A 241 -16.96 -19.85 21.60
C GLY A 241 -17.73 -19.70 20.29
N HIS A 242 -18.85 -20.39 20.15
CA HIS A 242 -19.75 -20.28 19.00
C HIS A 242 -19.09 -20.53 17.65
N SER A 243 -18.27 -21.58 17.52
CA SER A 243 -17.93 -22.07 16.17
C SER A 243 -19.21 -22.26 15.36
N LEU A 244 -19.30 -21.76 14.13
CA LEU A 244 -20.54 -21.81 13.36
C LEU A 244 -20.35 -21.85 11.84
N VAL A 245 -21.39 -22.31 11.15
CA VAL A 245 -21.49 -22.36 9.70
C VAL A 245 -22.69 -21.56 9.24
N VAL A 246 -22.47 -20.64 8.30
CA VAL A 246 -23.50 -19.77 7.73
C VAL A 246 -23.67 -20.07 6.25
N ASP A 247 -24.92 -20.23 5.81
CA ASP A 247 -25.27 -20.41 4.41
C ASP A 247 -25.26 -19.08 3.62
N PRO A 248 -25.28 -19.11 2.28
CA PRO A 248 -25.31 -17.91 1.44
C PRO A 248 -26.50 -16.96 1.66
N SER A 249 -27.58 -17.41 2.33
CA SER A 249 -28.74 -16.58 2.71
C SER A 249 -28.57 -15.92 4.08
N GLY A 250 -27.46 -16.19 4.78
CA GLY A 250 -27.19 -15.69 6.12
C GLY A 250 -27.85 -16.50 7.23
N ASN A 251 -28.31 -17.74 6.96
CA ASN A 251 -28.82 -18.63 7.99
C ASN A 251 -27.66 -19.38 8.65
N ILE A 252 -27.70 -19.47 9.97
CA ILE A 252 -26.77 -20.31 10.73
C ILE A 252 -27.29 -21.75 10.66
N ILE A 253 -26.51 -22.65 10.08
CA ILE A 253 -26.92 -24.05 9.84
C ILE A 253 -26.29 -25.05 10.81
N ALA A 254 -25.22 -24.63 11.49
CA ALA A 254 -24.60 -25.36 12.60
C ALA A 254 -23.91 -24.34 13.52
N GLU A 255 -23.97 -24.56 14.83
CA GLU A 255 -23.36 -23.68 15.83
C GLU A 255 -23.03 -24.46 17.11
N ALA A 256 -21.86 -24.17 17.67
CA ALA A 256 -21.37 -24.65 18.96
C ALA A 256 -21.84 -23.72 20.10
N GLY A 257 -21.82 -24.21 21.33
CA GLY A 257 -21.99 -23.42 22.54
C GLY A 257 -20.77 -22.55 22.88
N GLU A 258 -20.79 -21.99 24.10
CA GLU A 258 -19.79 -21.03 24.56
C GLU A 258 -18.55 -21.70 25.18
N GLU A 259 -18.77 -22.64 26.10
CA GLU A 259 -17.75 -23.14 27.03
C GLU A 259 -17.33 -24.59 26.78
N ASP A 260 -18.16 -25.35 26.08
CA ASP A 260 -17.94 -26.78 25.86
C ASP A 260 -16.92 -27.01 24.74
N GLU A 261 -16.08 -28.03 24.95
CA GLU A 261 -15.30 -28.60 23.88
C GLU A 261 -16.19 -29.54 23.06
N GLU A 262 -16.40 -29.25 21.79
CA GLU A 262 -17.37 -29.94 20.97
C GLU A 262 -16.99 -30.00 19.50
N ILE A 263 -17.63 -30.94 18.80
CA ILE A 263 -17.54 -31.09 17.35
C ILE A 263 -18.92 -30.79 16.78
N ILE A 264 -19.00 -29.78 15.92
CA ILE A 264 -20.22 -29.53 15.14
C ILE A 264 -20.01 -29.97 13.70
N TYR A 265 -21.05 -30.54 13.10
CA TYR A 265 -21.04 -31.04 11.73
C TYR A 265 -22.00 -30.23 10.86
N ALA A 266 -21.63 -29.99 9.61
CA ALA A 266 -22.48 -29.36 8.62
C ALA A 266 -22.25 -29.95 7.23
N GLU A 267 -23.27 -29.89 6.37
CA GLU A 267 -23.13 -30.15 4.94
C GLU A 267 -23.31 -28.84 4.17
N LEU A 268 -22.31 -28.47 3.38
CA LEU A 268 -22.38 -27.36 2.44
C LEU A 268 -23.00 -27.90 1.16
N ASP A 269 -24.27 -27.61 0.95
CA ASP A 269 -25.04 -28.11 -0.19
C ASP A 269 -24.70 -27.32 -1.47
N LYS A 270 -24.28 -28.06 -2.51
CA LYS A 270 -23.94 -27.51 -3.83
C LYS A 270 -25.07 -26.72 -4.50
N ASP A 271 -26.33 -27.00 -4.15
CA ASP A 271 -27.50 -26.42 -4.81
C ASP A 271 -27.97 -25.11 -4.16
N VAL A 272 -27.44 -24.74 -2.98
CA VAL A 272 -27.84 -23.51 -2.28
C VAL A 272 -27.27 -22.26 -2.95
N ILE A 273 -25.99 -22.22 -3.29
CA ILE A 273 -25.37 -21.04 -3.92
C ILE A 273 -26.05 -20.69 -5.25
N PRO A 274 -26.25 -21.62 -6.21
CA PRO A 274 -26.98 -21.31 -7.44
C PRO A 274 -28.37 -20.75 -7.19
N LYS A 275 -29.11 -21.32 -6.24
CA LYS A 275 -30.47 -20.88 -5.89
C LYS A 275 -30.49 -19.45 -5.33
N VAL A 276 -29.55 -19.11 -4.45
CA VAL A 276 -29.45 -17.75 -3.88
C VAL A 276 -29.05 -16.75 -4.95
N ARG A 277 -28.02 -17.06 -5.75
CA ARG A 277 -27.54 -16.23 -6.86
C ARG A 277 -28.57 -15.99 -7.95
N ASP A 278 -29.42 -16.97 -8.25
CA ASP A 278 -30.54 -16.81 -9.19
C ASP A 278 -31.67 -15.95 -8.59
N GLY A 279 -31.84 -15.95 -7.27
CA GLY A 279 -32.86 -15.17 -6.57
C GLY A 279 -32.50 -13.69 -6.38
N ILE A 280 -31.29 -13.39 -5.93
CA ILE A 280 -30.80 -12.03 -5.65
C ILE A 280 -29.42 -11.83 -6.31
N PRO A 281 -29.35 -11.55 -7.61
CA PRO A 281 -28.11 -11.67 -8.37
C PRO A 281 -27.12 -10.50 -8.17
N VAL A 282 -26.63 -10.32 -6.95
CA VAL A 282 -25.72 -9.22 -6.61
C VAL A 282 -24.39 -9.34 -7.36
N HIS A 283 -23.96 -10.54 -7.72
CA HIS A 283 -22.67 -10.82 -8.37
C HIS A 283 -22.49 -10.15 -9.75
N TYR A 284 -23.55 -9.91 -10.54
CA TYR A 284 -23.44 -9.15 -11.81
C TYR A 284 -24.09 -7.76 -11.76
N GLN A 285 -24.86 -7.44 -10.71
CA GLN A 285 -25.47 -6.12 -10.52
C GLN A 285 -24.50 -5.09 -9.91
N ARG A 286 -23.27 -5.50 -9.59
CA ARG A 286 -22.21 -4.61 -9.10
C ARG A 286 -21.87 -3.52 -10.14
N ARG A 287 -21.65 -2.31 -9.63
CA ARG A 287 -21.37 -1.09 -10.37
C ARG A 287 -19.87 -0.79 -10.39
N PHE A 288 -19.11 -1.61 -11.12
CA PHE A 288 -17.66 -1.40 -11.29
C PHE A 288 -17.33 -0.11 -12.06
N ASP A 289 -18.31 0.50 -12.72
CA ASP A 289 -18.19 1.84 -13.26
C ASP A 289 -18.13 2.94 -12.18
N ILE A 290 -18.59 2.65 -10.95
CA ILE A 290 -18.56 3.59 -9.81
C ILE A 290 -17.31 3.37 -8.94
N TYR A 291 -17.01 2.11 -8.59
CA TYR A 291 -15.97 1.79 -7.61
C TYR A 291 -14.81 0.94 -8.15
N GLY A 292 -14.75 0.70 -9.46
CA GLY A 292 -13.73 -0.15 -10.06
C GLY A 292 -13.86 -1.62 -9.63
N ASP A 293 -13.08 -2.49 -10.26
CA ASP A 293 -12.96 -3.88 -9.83
C ASP A 293 -11.57 -4.13 -9.24
N PHE A 294 -11.47 -4.21 -7.91
CA PHE A 294 -10.21 -4.42 -7.20
C PHE A 294 -9.72 -5.88 -7.18
N VAL A 295 -10.51 -6.87 -7.65
CA VAL A 295 -10.17 -8.29 -7.47
C VAL A 295 -8.89 -8.67 -8.20
N GLY A 296 -8.64 -8.10 -9.39
CA GLY A 296 -7.41 -8.34 -10.16
C GLY A 296 -6.16 -7.64 -9.61
N GLU A 297 -6.30 -6.82 -8.57
CA GLU A 297 -5.22 -6.00 -8.01
C GLU A 297 -4.71 -6.54 -6.66
N VAL A 298 -5.48 -7.44 -6.01
CA VAL A 298 -5.13 -7.98 -4.69
C VAL A 298 -4.11 -9.12 -4.84
N PRO A 299 -2.95 -9.04 -4.16
CA PRO A 299 -2.00 -10.15 -4.11
C PRO A 299 -2.64 -11.41 -3.54
N ILE A 300 -2.62 -12.50 -4.29
CA ILE A 300 -3.07 -13.83 -3.83
C ILE A 300 -1.86 -14.69 -3.46
N SER A 301 -1.98 -15.43 -2.36
CA SER A 301 -1.08 -16.52 -2.01
C SER A 301 -1.24 -17.62 -3.06
N GLU A 302 -0.33 -17.67 -4.03
CA GLU A 302 -0.28 -18.74 -5.03
C GLU A 302 0.01 -20.07 -4.35
N VAL A 303 -0.78 -21.09 -4.67
CA VAL A 303 -0.43 -22.48 -4.40
C VAL A 303 0.26 -23.01 -5.65
N LEU A 304 1.49 -23.51 -5.47
CA LEU A 304 2.27 -24.22 -6.48
C LEU A 304 1.41 -25.31 -7.14
N PRO A 305 1.20 -25.29 -8.47
CA PRO A 305 0.96 -26.52 -9.18
C PRO A 305 2.33 -27.21 -9.34
N GLU A 306 2.63 -28.17 -8.46
CA GLU A 306 3.58 -29.25 -8.78
C GLU A 306 2.95 -30.17 -9.84
N GLU A 307 2.85 -29.67 -11.06
CA GLU A 307 2.78 -30.50 -12.25
C GLU A 307 3.74 -29.88 -13.26
N LEU A 308 5.05 -30.20 -13.16
CA LEU A 308 5.92 -30.41 -14.34
C LEU A 308 7.41 -30.69 -14.10
N LEU A 309 7.98 -30.67 -12.88
CA LEU A 309 9.44 -30.90 -12.75
C LEU A 309 9.85 -31.73 -11.52
N SER A 310 9.39 -32.98 -11.43
CA SER A 310 10.29 -34.13 -11.18
C SER A 310 9.49 -35.44 -11.13
N ILE A 311 9.70 -36.31 -12.13
CA ILE A 311 9.92 -37.76 -11.98
C ILE A 311 10.47 -38.24 -13.34
N SER A 312 11.46 -39.12 -13.23
CA SER A 312 12.35 -39.72 -14.22
C SER A 312 11.70 -40.30 -15.51
N THR A 313 12.43 -40.14 -16.62
CA THR A 313 12.40 -40.78 -17.96
C THR A 313 12.12 -42.31 -18.00
N PRO A 314 11.86 -42.99 -19.15
CA PRO A 314 12.11 -42.60 -20.56
C PRO A 314 11.03 -43.00 -21.62
N GLU A 315 11.32 -42.64 -22.88
CA GLU A 315 10.91 -43.26 -24.16
C GLU A 315 9.84 -42.56 -25.04
N ASN A 316 10.36 -41.97 -26.14
CA ASN A 316 9.91 -42.07 -27.54
C ASN A 316 8.49 -41.61 -27.96
N LEU A 317 8.46 -40.52 -28.76
CA LEU A 317 7.79 -40.33 -30.07
C LEU A 317 7.31 -38.85 -30.22
N VAL A 318 8.13 -37.97 -30.80
CA VAL A 318 8.19 -37.59 -32.25
C VAL A 318 7.04 -36.67 -32.72
N TYR A 319 7.40 -35.38 -32.86
CA TYR A 319 7.05 -34.36 -33.89
C TYR A 319 5.61 -34.20 -34.41
N CYS A 320 5.11 -32.96 -34.45
CA CYS A 320 5.27 -32.09 -35.63
C CYS A 320 4.83 -30.63 -35.37
N SER A 321 5.45 -29.71 -36.09
CA SER A 321 5.38 -28.25 -35.99
C SER A 321 4.97 -27.64 -37.34
N VAL A 322 4.30 -26.48 -37.34
CA VAL A 322 4.21 -25.51 -38.47
C VAL A 322 4.00 -24.11 -37.83
N PHE A 323 5.01 -23.23 -37.67
CA PHE A 323 5.69 -22.28 -38.58
C PHE A 323 4.89 -21.07 -39.12
N LEU A 324 5.40 -19.87 -38.81
CA LEU A 324 5.56 -18.65 -39.65
C LEU A 324 6.23 -17.55 -38.77
N SER A 325 7.57 -17.44 -38.73
CA SER A 325 8.47 -16.53 -39.51
C SER A 325 8.08 -15.05 -39.48
N CYS A 326 8.93 -14.11 -39.06
CA CYS A 326 10.09 -13.63 -39.84
C CYS A 326 11.29 -13.16 -38.99
N SER A 327 12.44 -13.20 -39.66
CA SER A 327 13.82 -13.20 -39.19
C SER A 327 14.56 -11.86 -39.33
N GLY A 328 15.56 -11.63 -38.46
CA GLY A 328 16.65 -10.65 -38.61
C GLY A 328 17.94 -11.14 -37.92
N VAL A 329 19.05 -11.20 -38.66
CA VAL A 329 20.26 -12.05 -38.48
C VAL A 329 21.45 -11.37 -37.75
N TYR A 330 22.05 -12.08 -36.77
CA TYR A 330 23.48 -12.19 -36.32
C TYR A 330 24.28 -10.93 -35.83
N LYS A 331 25.25 -10.97 -34.89
CA LYS A 331 26.29 -11.96 -34.50
C LYS A 331 26.70 -11.88 -33.00
N GLY A 332 26.85 -13.05 -32.38
CA GLY A 332 27.94 -13.46 -31.46
C GLY A 332 28.35 -12.61 -30.23
N LYS A 333 27.93 -13.06 -29.04
CA LYS A 333 28.77 -13.24 -27.82
C LYS A 333 27.93 -13.97 -26.75
N LYS A 334 28.55 -14.95 -26.07
CA LYS A 334 27.94 -15.78 -25.00
C LYS A 334 27.17 -14.91 -24.00
N ARG A 335 25.87 -15.18 -23.79
CA ARG A 335 25.07 -14.62 -22.69
C ARG A 335 24.60 -15.74 -21.77
N GLN A 336 24.85 -15.53 -20.47
CA GLN A 336 24.22 -16.26 -19.37
C GLN A 336 22.69 -16.17 -19.48
N PRO A 337 21.93 -17.18 -19.02
CA PRO A 337 20.48 -17.09 -18.94
C PRO A 337 20.09 -15.95 -17.97
N PRO A 338 19.05 -15.16 -18.28
CA PRO A 338 18.68 -13.98 -17.51
C PRO A 338 18.14 -14.38 -16.14
N GLN A 339 18.65 -13.74 -15.10
CA GLN A 339 17.99 -13.65 -13.80
C GLN A 339 16.64 -12.96 -14.02
N VAL A 340 15.54 -13.70 -13.89
CA VAL A 340 14.21 -13.10 -13.81
C VAL A 340 14.07 -12.56 -12.38
N PHE A 341 14.38 -11.28 -12.21
CA PHE A 341 13.96 -10.50 -11.06
C PHE A 341 12.43 -10.40 -11.10
N ILE A 342 11.72 -11.19 -10.29
CA ILE A 342 10.30 -10.94 -10.03
C ILE A 342 10.24 -9.73 -9.10
N SER A 343 10.06 -8.56 -9.71
CA SER A 343 9.89 -7.30 -9.01
C SER A 343 8.53 -7.27 -8.30
N TRP A 344 8.56 -7.03 -7.00
CA TRP A 344 7.41 -6.80 -6.13
C TRP A 344 6.73 -5.47 -6.48
N HIS A 345 6.01 -5.41 -7.60
CA HIS A 345 5.12 -4.28 -7.88
C HIS A 345 3.81 -4.52 -7.14
N THR A 346 3.76 -4.10 -5.88
CA THR A 346 2.50 -3.74 -5.21
C THR A 346 1.74 -2.81 -6.15
N LEU A 347 0.52 -3.17 -6.57
CA LEU A 347 -0.39 -2.24 -7.25
C LEU A 347 -0.84 -1.18 -6.23
N ILE A 348 0.08 -0.28 -5.90
CA ILE A 348 -0.24 1.05 -5.42
C ILE A 348 -1.09 1.64 -6.54
N ALA A 349 -2.34 2.03 -6.26
CA ALA A 349 -3.13 2.82 -7.19
C ALA A 349 -2.22 3.92 -7.74
N LYS A 350 -1.88 3.84 -9.03
CA LYS A 350 -0.78 4.62 -9.60
C LYS A 350 -1.10 6.10 -9.36
N MET A 351 -0.33 6.74 -8.48
CA MET A 351 -0.50 8.15 -8.15
C MET A 351 -0.62 8.92 -9.47
N ALA A 352 -1.65 9.76 -9.60
CA ALA A 352 -1.87 10.48 -10.84
C ALA A 352 -0.58 11.21 -11.24
N THR A 353 -0.29 11.22 -12.54
CA THR A 353 0.92 11.86 -13.07
C THR A 353 0.55 12.99 -14.02
N ILE A 354 1.44 13.96 -14.14
CA ILE A 354 1.39 15.01 -15.16
C ILE A 354 2.57 14.78 -16.11
N LYS A 355 2.33 14.97 -17.40
CA LYS A 355 3.39 14.87 -18.41
C LYS A 355 4.18 16.18 -18.44
N LEU A 356 5.49 16.09 -18.26
CA LEU A 356 6.43 17.20 -18.41
C LEU A 356 6.72 17.50 -19.89
N SER A 357 7.33 18.66 -20.17
CA SER A 357 7.67 19.11 -21.53
C SER A 357 8.61 18.13 -22.26
N ASN A 358 9.50 17.46 -21.54
CA ASN A 358 10.39 16.41 -22.03
C ASN A 358 9.74 15.00 -22.10
N HIS A 359 8.42 14.92 -21.92
CA HIS A 359 7.60 13.71 -21.94
C HIS A 359 7.73 12.74 -20.77
N SER A 360 8.58 13.00 -19.77
CA SER A 360 8.56 12.23 -18.52
C SER A 360 7.30 12.52 -17.70
N GLU A 361 6.92 11.58 -16.83
CA GLU A 361 5.76 11.71 -15.95
C GLU A 361 6.19 12.10 -14.54
N ILE A 362 5.59 13.15 -13.98
CA ILE A 362 5.79 13.57 -12.58
C ILE A 362 4.55 13.23 -11.74
N PRO A 363 4.68 12.54 -10.59
CA PRO A 363 3.55 12.32 -9.69
C PRO A 363 3.00 13.65 -9.13
N VAL A 364 1.67 13.80 -9.14
CA VAL A 364 0.98 15.04 -8.71
C VAL A 364 1.19 15.37 -7.23
N LEU A 365 1.52 14.37 -6.40
CA LEU A 365 1.76 14.53 -4.98
C LEU A 365 3.19 14.11 -4.64
N GLY A 366 3.97 15.03 -4.08
CA GLY A 366 5.31 14.76 -3.57
C GLY A 366 5.48 15.15 -2.10
N LEU A 367 6.44 14.55 -1.42
CA LEU A 367 6.79 14.94 -0.05
C LEU A 367 7.80 16.10 -0.09
N GLY A 368 7.41 17.25 0.47
CA GLY A 368 8.34 18.36 0.71
C GLY A 368 9.20 18.11 1.95
N THR A 369 10.50 18.45 1.89
CA THR A 369 11.48 18.09 2.95
C THR A 369 12.10 19.28 3.68
N TRP A 370 11.64 20.50 3.41
CA TRP A 370 12.18 21.73 4.00
C TRP A 370 12.00 21.80 5.54
N GLN A 371 13.03 22.34 6.23
CA GLN A 371 13.10 22.50 7.69
C GLN A 371 12.82 21.23 8.49
N SER A 372 13.55 20.17 8.19
CA SER A 372 13.51 18.91 8.95
C SER A 372 14.94 18.54 9.32
N SER A 373 15.17 18.10 10.57
CA SER A 373 16.50 17.60 10.95
C SER A 373 16.90 16.40 10.08
N PRO A 374 18.20 16.06 9.99
CA PRO A 374 18.65 14.86 9.28
C PRO A 374 17.93 13.57 9.74
N GLU A 375 17.64 13.41 11.03
CA GLU A 375 16.97 12.23 11.58
C GLU A 375 15.46 12.23 11.29
N GLU A 376 14.82 13.40 11.42
CA GLU A 376 13.39 13.57 11.15
C GLU A 376 13.09 13.35 9.68
N VAL A 377 13.91 13.92 8.78
CA VAL A 377 13.68 13.80 7.34
C VAL A 377 13.91 12.37 6.86
N TYR A 378 14.90 11.65 7.41
CA TYR A 378 15.12 10.25 7.08
C TYR A 378 13.87 9.42 7.39
N THR A 379 13.33 9.61 8.60
CA THR A 379 12.14 8.90 9.05
C THR A 379 10.91 9.27 8.23
N ALA A 380 10.72 10.55 7.94
CA ALA A 380 9.59 11.06 7.16
C ALA A 380 9.60 10.54 5.71
N VAL A 381 10.75 10.60 5.03
CA VAL A 381 10.90 10.09 3.65
C VAL A 381 10.68 8.59 3.62
N LEU A 382 11.31 7.82 4.51
CA LEU A 382 11.15 6.38 4.55
C LEU A 382 9.68 5.98 4.80
N HIS A 383 9.00 6.68 5.69
CA HIS A 383 7.58 6.45 5.95
C HIS A 383 6.70 6.81 4.75
N ALA A 384 6.93 7.96 4.11
CA ALA A 384 6.18 8.37 2.91
C ALA A 384 6.37 7.38 1.75
N LEU A 385 7.60 6.93 1.50
CA LEU A 385 7.90 5.95 0.45
C LEU A 385 7.22 4.60 0.72
N LYS A 386 7.21 4.14 1.98
CA LYS A 386 6.49 2.93 2.41
C LYS A 386 4.98 3.05 2.25
N LEU A 387 4.42 4.24 2.51
CA LEU A 387 3.00 4.52 2.37
C LEU A 387 2.54 4.53 0.89
N GLY A 388 3.44 4.90 -0.03
CA GLY A 388 3.17 4.89 -1.47
C GLY A 388 3.56 6.17 -2.21
N TYR A 389 4.17 7.15 -1.55
CA TYR A 389 4.74 8.29 -2.27
C TYR A 389 5.80 7.79 -3.26
N ARG A 390 5.82 8.41 -4.44
CA ARG A 390 6.81 8.18 -5.49
C ARG A 390 7.47 9.47 -5.97
N HIS A 391 7.22 10.60 -5.29
CA HIS A 391 7.85 11.88 -5.57
C HIS A 391 8.41 12.48 -4.28
N ILE A 392 9.72 12.75 -4.26
CA ILE A 392 10.43 13.40 -3.14
C ILE A 392 11.03 14.72 -3.63
N ASP A 393 10.63 15.82 -3.00
CA ASP A 393 11.21 17.15 -3.25
C ASP A 393 12.25 17.49 -2.19
N THR A 394 13.47 17.79 -2.64
CA THR A 394 14.59 18.24 -1.81
C THR A 394 15.29 19.45 -2.41
N ALA A 395 16.34 19.96 -1.77
CA ALA A 395 17.22 20.99 -2.28
C ALA A 395 18.55 20.99 -1.53
N PHE A 396 19.63 21.35 -2.22
CA PHE A 396 20.95 21.53 -1.63
C PHE A 396 20.93 22.42 -0.37
N ALA A 397 20.18 23.53 -0.43
CA ALA A 397 20.13 24.52 0.64
C ALA A 397 19.54 24.01 1.96
N TYR A 398 18.75 22.93 1.91
CA TYR A 398 18.09 22.36 3.09
C TYR A 398 19.07 21.58 3.97
N ALA A 399 20.26 21.25 3.44
CA ALA A 399 21.34 20.57 4.16
C ALA A 399 20.93 19.23 4.80
N ASN A 400 20.04 18.50 4.14
CA ASN A 400 19.53 17.20 4.61
C ASN A 400 19.43 16.14 3.51
N GLU A 401 20.05 16.40 2.34
CA GLU A 401 20.09 15.49 1.19
C GLU A 401 20.74 14.13 1.51
N GLU A 402 21.73 14.09 2.40
CA GLU A 402 22.39 12.83 2.82
C GLU A 402 21.40 11.85 3.47
N SER A 403 20.59 12.35 4.41
CA SER A 403 19.55 11.58 5.07
C SER A 403 18.45 11.14 4.12
N ILE A 404 18.07 12.01 3.18
CA ILE A 404 17.05 11.69 2.16
C ILE A 404 17.57 10.58 1.24
N GLY A 405 18.82 10.71 0.79
CA GLY A 405 19.51 9.69 0.00
C GLY A 405 19.57 8.34 0.71
N LYS A 406 19.91 8.35 2.00
CA LYS A 406 19.88 7.15 2.84
C LYS A 406 18.48 6.55 2.93
N ALA A 407 17.44 7.36 3.16
CA ALA A 407 16.06 6.89 3.22
C ALA A 407 15.57 6.30 1.89
N ILE A 408 15.96 6.88 0.76
CA ILE A 408 15.68 6.34 -0.58
C ILE A 408 16.29 4.95 -0.73
N ARG A 409 17.59 4.77 -0.41
CA ARG A 409 18.25 3.46 -0.48
C ARG A 409 17.61 2.43 0.46
N ASP A 410 17.34 2.83 1.70
CA ASP A 410 16.80 1.95 2.73
C ASP A 410 15.31 1.63 2.52
N SER A 411 14.61 2.37 1.64
CA SER A 411 13.24 2.06 1.26
C SER A 411 13.12 0.75 0.47
N GLY A 412 14.20 0.31 -0.20
CA GLY A 412 14.20 -0.85 -1.07
C GLY A 412 13.47 -0.67 -2.40
N ILE A 413 12.95 0.53 -2.70
CA ILE A 413 12.27 0.84 -3.97
C ILE A 413 13.32 1.09 -5.05
N ALA A 414 13.11 0.53 -6.24
CA ALA A 414 14.00 0.75 -7.38
C ALA A 414 14.08 2.25 -7.74
N ARG A 415 15.28 2.76 -8.03
CA ARG A 415 15.50 4.20 -8.23
C ARG A 415 14.64 4.76 -9.36
N GLU A 416 14.42 3.99 -10.42
CA GLU A 416 13.61 4.33 -11.59
C GLU A 416 12.10 4.42 -11.30
N GLU A 417 11.63 3.88 -10.17
CA GLU A 417 10.23 4.04 -9.72
C GLU A 417 10.00 5.34 -8.95
N LEU A 418 11.07 6.05 -8.59
CA LEU A 418 11.02 7.30 -7.83
C LEU A 418 11.24 8.51 -8.73
N PHE A 419 10.50 9.57 -8.46
CA PHE A 419 10.73 10.90 -8.98
C PHE A 419 11.43 11.74 -7.90
N VAL A 420 12.70 12.08 -8.09
CA VAL A 420 13.49 12.87 -7.13
C VAL A 420 13.80 14.23 -7.73
N THR A 421 13.37 15.28 -7.04
CA THR A 421 13.64 16.68 -7.40
C THR A 421 14.67 17.26 -6.45
N THR A 422 15.74 17.88 -6.97
CA THR A 422 16.63 18.76 -6.18
C THR A 422 16.82 20.10 -6.87
N LYS A 423 17.47 21.05 -6.18
CA LYS A 423 17.55 22.45 -6.60
C LYS A 423 18.97 22.99 -6.51
N LEU A 424 19.43 23.58 -7.61
CA LEU A 424 20.65 24.37 -7.71
C LEU A 424 20.55 25.58 -6.78
N TRP A 425 21.41 25.62 -5.77
CA TRP A 425 21.47 26.76 -4.88
C TRP A 425 22.21 27.95 -5.51
N CYS A 426 21.86 29.16 -5.06
CA CYS A 426 22.30 30.43 -5.63
C CYS A 426 23.83 30.59 -5.75
N THR A 427 24.60 30.03 -4.80
CA THR A 427 26.07 30.11 -4.82
C THR A 427 26.72 29.21 -5.88
N TYR A 428 25.96 28.33 -6.54
CA TYR A 428 26.45 27.48 -7.64
C TYR A 428 26.01 27.97 -9.03
N HIS A 429 25.40 29.15 -9.16
CA HIS A 429 24.88 29.64 -10.44
C HIS A 429 25.93 29.73 -11.57
N GLN A 430 27.17 30.10 -11.24
CA GLN A 430 28.27 30.16 -12.20
C GLN A 430 28.86 28.78 -12.54
N ASN A 431 28.53 27.74 -11.77
CA ASN A 431 28.96 26.37 -12.02
C ASN A 431 27.87 25.34 -11.63
N PRO A 432 26.78 25.26 -12.42
CA PRO A 432 25.67 24.35 -12.10
C PRO A 432 26.07 22.87 -12.08
N ALA A 433 27.06 22.49 -12.88
CA ALA A 433 27.58 21.11 -12.92
C ALA A 433 28.14 20.68 -11.55
N THR A 434 28.92 21.54 -10.89
CA THR A 434 29.41 21.26 -9.54
C THR A 434 28.28 21.24 -8.51
N GLY A 435 27.31 22.16 -8.62
CA GLY A 435 26.14 22.14 -7.74
C GLY A 435 25.35 20.83 -7.83
N LEU A 436 25.12 20.34 -9.05
CA LEU A 436 24.45 19.06 -9.28
C LEU A 436 25.28 17.89 -8.74
N HIS A 437 26.60 17.90 -8.99
CA HIS A 437 27.50 16.87 -8.51
C HIS A 437 27.46 16.74 -6.98
N GLU A 438 27.51 17.85 -6.24
CA GLU A 438 27.44 17.81 -4.77
C GLU A 438 26.09 17.27 -4.29
N SER A 439 24.97 17.68 -4.89
CA SER A 439 23.66 17.11 -4.55
C SER A 439 23.56 15.62 -4.85
N LEU A 440 24.03 15.16 -6.01
CA LEU A 440 24.06 13.74 -6.36
C LEU A 440 24.92 12.92 -5.40
N LYS A 441 26.08 13.45 -5.02
CA LYS A 441 26.97 12.85 -4.03
C LYS A 441 26.30 12.75 -2.66
N ASN A 442 25.66 13.83 -2.18
CA ASN A 442 24.96 13.83 -0.90
C ASN A 442 23.81 12.82 -0.92
N LEU A 443 22.96 12.86 -1.95
CA LEU A 443 21.88 11.89 -2.13
C LEU A 443 22.39 10.46 -2.33
N GLY A 444 23.63 10.28 -2.78
CA GLY A 444 24.18 9.00 -3.22
C GLY A 444 23.38 8.41 -4.38
N LEU A 445 23.11 9.24 -5.38
CA LEU A 445 22.35 8.91 -6.59
C LEU A 445 23.17 9.24 -7.85
N ASP A 446 22.95 8.49 -8.93
CA ASP A 446 23.58 8.78 -10.23
C ASP A 446 22.86 9.89 -11.02
N TYR A 447 21.56 10.08 -10.74
CA TYR A 447 20.75 11.11 -11.39
C TYR A 447 19.59 11.58 -10.50
N VAL A 448 19.07 12.77 -10.80
CA VAL A 448 17.76 13.27 -10.37
C VAL A 448 16.79 13.35 -11.55
N ASP A 449 15.50 13.21 -11.29
CA ASP A 449 14.48 13.28 -12.34
C ASP A 449 14.22 14.73 -12.74
N LEU A 450 14.36 15.66 -11.79
CA LEU A 450 14.20 17.10 -12.02
C LEU A 450 15.24 17.90 -11.23
N TYR A 451 15.94 18.80 -11.92
CA TYR A 451 16.88 19.74 -11.32
C TYR A 451 16.44 21.19 -11.53
N LEU A 452 16.09 21.88 -10.45
CA LEU A 452 15.51 23.23 -10.51
C LEU A 452 16.54 24.31 -10.21
N MET A 453 16.50 25.44 -10.91
CA MET A 453 17.16 26.66 -10.43
C MET A 453 16.36 27.22 -9.25
N HIS A 454 16.91 27.18 -8.03
CA HIS A 454 16.12 27.43 -6.82
C HIS A 454 15.57 28.87 -6.74
N TRP A 455 16.38 29.85 -7.17
CA TRP A 455 15.99 31.27 -7.23
C TRP A 455 16.68 31.91 -8.44
N PRO A 456 16.10 32.94 -9.08
CA PRO A 456 16.74 33.65 -10.20
C PRO A 456 17.89 34.59 -9.79
N VAL A 457 18.57 34.33 -8.66
CA VAL A 457 19.55 35.26 -8.04
C VAL A 457 20.90 34.55 -7.87
N PRO A 458 21.96 34.95 -8.58
CA PRO A 458 23.29 34.37 -8.43
C PRO A 458 24.03 35.01 -7.26
N LEU A 459 24.40 34.19 -6.26
CA LEU A 459 25.16 34.64 -5.09
C LEU A 459 26.66 34.37 -5.25
N ASN A 460 27.50 35.22 -4.65
CA ASN A 460 28.95 35.12 -4.73
C ASN A 460 29.46 33.85 -4.02
N PRO A 461 30.02 32.85 -4.74
CA PRO A 461 30.53 31.62 -4.13
C PRO A 461 31.74 31.84 -3.22
N LYS A 462 32.41 33.00 -3.33
CA LYS A 462 33.60 33.38 -2.56
C LYS A 462 33.28 34.38 -1.45
N GLY A 463 32.00 34.56 -1.13
CA GLY A 463 31.55 35.47 -0.07
C GLY A 463 31.88 34.97 1.33
N ASN A 464 31.37 35.67 2.34
CA ASN A 464 31.62 35.40 3.76
C ASN A 464 30.89 34.16 4.32
N ASP A 465 29.93 33.59 3.59
CA ASP A 465 29.20 32.37 3.95
C ASP A 465 29.02 31.49 2.70
N PRO A 466 29.18 30.16 2.81
CA PRO A 466 29.11 29.26 1.65
C PRO A 466 27.71 29.12 1.03
N LYS A 467 26.64 29.48 1.76
CA LYS A 467 25.24 29.39 1.29
C LYS A 467 24.57 30.76 1.22
N PHE A 468 24.79 31.62 2.20
CA PHE A 468 24.05 32.86 2.36
C PHE A 468 24.98 34.08 2.45
N PRO A 469 25.89 34.28 1.49
CA PRO A 469 26.87 35.34 1.56
C PRO A 469 26.20 36.72 1.61
N THR A 470 26.78 37.62 2.39
CA THR A 470 26.31 38.99 2.59
C THR A 470 27.44 40.01 2.44
N LEU A 471 27.07 41.20 2.00
CA LEU A 471 27.90 42.39 2.05
C LEU A 471 27.91 42.99 3.47
N PRO A 472 28.85 43.89 3.81
CA PRO A 472 28.85 44.60 5.08
C PRO A 472 27.56 45.38 5.38
N SER A 473 26.78 45.73 4.34
CA SER A 473 25.46 46.37 4.45
C SER A 473 24.36 45.42 4.95
N GLY A 474 24.62 44.12 5.05
CA GLY A 474 23.63 43.09 5.39
C GLY A 474 22.85 42.55 4.18
N ASN A 475 22.95 43.20 3.02
CA ASN A 475 22.36 42.71 1.78
C ASN A 475 23.09 41.46 1.27
N ARG A 476 22.41 40.67 0.45
CA ARG A 476 23.01 39.50 -0.21
C ARG A 476 24.16 39.93 -1.13
N ASP A 477 25.24 39.15 -1.13
CA ASP A 477 26.36 39.36 -2.04
C ASP A 477 26.03 38.72 -3.40
N ILE A 478 25.43 39.52 -4.29
CA ILE A 478 24.93 39.10 -5.60
C ILE A 478 25.98 39.35 -6.69
N VAL A 479 26.23 38.34 -7.51
CA VAL A 479 27.12 38.43 -8.68
C VAL A 479 26.47 39.31 -9.74
N GLN A 480 27.19 40.33 -10.23
CA GLN A 480 26.63 41.34 -11.13
C GLN A 480 26.85 41.05 -12.62
N ASP A 481 27.88 40.28 -12.96
CA ASP A 481 28.29 39.95 -14.33
C ASP A 481 27.77 38.58 -14.83
N TRP A 482 26.87 37.96 -14.05
CA TRP A 482 26.24 36.68 -14.37
C TRP A 482 24.78 36.75 -13.96
N ASN A 483 23.86 36.27 -14.80
CA ASN A 483 22.43 36.26 -14.46
C ASN A 483 21.81 34.85 -14.63
N PHE A 484 20.52 34.71 -14.32
CA PHE A 484 19.84 33.42 -14.41
C PHE A 484 19.74 32.85 -15.84
N ILE A 485 19.80 33.67 -16.89
CA ILE A 485 19.83 33.19 -18.29
C ILE A 485 21.17 32.52 -18.57
N ASP A 486 22.27 33.08 -18.06
CA ASP A 486 23.60 32.46 -18.12
C ASP A 486 23.63 31.13 -17.35
N THR A 487 23.03 31.09 -16.15
CA THR A 487 22.87 29.85 -15.40
C THR A 487 22.06 28.81 -16.18
N TRP A 488 20.95 29.22 -16.81
CA TRP A 488 20.11 28.31 -17.60
C TRP A 488 20.86 27.73 -18.80
N ARG A 489 21.66 28.55 -19.50
CA ARG A 489 22.54 28.08 -20.58
C ARG A 489 23.46 26.94 -20.11
N GLU A 490 23.99 27.02 -18.90
CA GLU A 490 24.83 25.95 -18.34
C GLU A 490 24.00 24.75 -17.85
N MET A 491 22.84 24.98 -17.23
CA MET A 491 21.94 23.89 -16.79
C MET A 491 21.42 23.03 -17.95
N GLN A 492 21.18 23.63 -19.13
CA GLN A 492 20.75 22.89 -20.33
C GLN A 492 21.74 21.79 -20.73
N LYS A 493 23.03 21.95 -20.41
CA LYS A 493 24.07 20.94 -20.69
C LYS A 493 24.02 19.75 -19.73
N LEU A 494 23.26 19.83 -18.64
CA LEU A 494 23.15 18.81 -17.61
C LEU A 494 22.04 17.80 -17.87
N VAL A 495 21.18 18.06 -18.86
CA VAL A 495 20.18 17.09 -19.32
C VAL A 495 20.91 15.84 -19.82
N ASP A 496 20.47 14.69 -19.33
CA ASP A 496 21.10 13.37 -19.52
C ASP A 496 22.52 13.23 -18.94
N HIS A 497 23.00 14.24 -18.21
CA HIS A 497 24.29 14.27 -17.53
C HIS A 497 24.10 14.52 -16.02
N GLY A 498 23.31 13.64 -15.39
CA GLY A 498 22.96 13.69 -13.96
C GLY A 498 21.57 14.26 -13.66
N ALA A 499 20.89 14.86 -14.64
CA ALA A 499 19.49 15.28 -14.52
C ALA A 499 18.69 14.83 -15.75
N LYS A 500 17.49 14.24 -15.57
CA LYS A 500 16.61 13.89 -16.70
C LYS A 500 15.81 15.09 -17.23
N ALA A 501 15.46 16.00 -16.34
CA ALA A 501 14.76 17.24 -16.67
C ALA A 501 15.37 18.39 -15.88
N ILE A 502 15.23 19.60 -16.42
CA ILE A 502 15.59 20.84 -15.73
C ILE A 502 14.38 21.76 -15.68
N GLY A 503 14.32 22.56 -14.62
CA GLY A 503 13.25 23.52 -14.42
C GLY A 503 13.71 24.71 -13.58
N VAL A 504 12.76 25.53 -13.17
CA VAL A 504 13.03 26.73 -12.37
C VAL A 504 12.19 26.73 -11.10
N SER A 505 12.52 27.59 -10.16
CA SER A 505 11.72 27.82 -8.95
C SER A 505 11.74 29.29 -8.61
N ASN A 506 10.59 29.80 -8.15
CA ASN A 506 10.38 31.22 -7.84
C ASN A 506 10.55 32.14 -9.05
N PHE A 507 10.14 31.69 -10.24
CA PHE A 507 10.07 32.54 -11.43
C PHE A 507 8.63 33.02 -11.62
N ASP A 508 8.45 34.33 -11.70
CA ASP A 508 7.20 34.95 -12.13
C ASP A 508 7.14 35.05 -13.67
N ILE A 509 6.03 35.57 -14.21
CA ILE A 509 5.83 35.71 -15.66
C ILE A 509 6.96 36.55 -16.28
N TYR A 510 7.35 37.65 -15.64
CA TYR A 510 8.40 38.53 -16.14
C TYR A 510 9.74 37.79 -16.32
N ASN A 511 10.17 37.05 -15.30
CA ASN A 511 11.42 36.29 -15.38
C ASN A 511 11.31 35.09 -16.34
N LEU A 512 10.15 34.43 -16.43
CA LEU A 512 9.91 33.38 -17.42
C LEU A 512 9.97 33.92 -18.85
N GLU A 513 9.37 35.06 -19.14
CA GLU A 513 9.43 35.70 -20.46
C GLU A 513 10.87 36.06 -20.83
N ARG A 514 11.62 36.66 -19.91
CA ARG A 514 13.05 36.95 -20.12
C ARG A 514 13.84 35.68 -20.44
N LEU A 515 13.57 34.60 -19.70
CA LEU A 515 14.23 33.31 -19.92
C LEU A 515 13.89 32.71 -21.28
N LEU A 516 12.61 32.63 -21.62
CA LEU A 516 12.13 32.00 -22.86
C LEU A 516 12.48 32.80 -24.11
N ASN A 517 12.59 34.13 -24.01
CA ASN A 517 12.96 35.01 -25.13
C ASN A 517 14.48 35.09 -25.36
N ALA A 518 15.30 34.57 -24.45
CA ALA A 518 16.74 34.57 -24.62
C ALA A 518 17.16 33.60 -25.74
N SER A 519 18.02 34.06 -26.65
CA SER A 519 18.50 33.24 -27.77
C SER A 519 19.30 31.99 -27.35
N SER A 520 19.80 31.96 -26.11
CA SER A 520 20.48 30.81 -25.52
C SER A 520 19.55 29.76 -24.91
N THR A 521 18.25 30.02 -24.87
CA THR A 521 17.25 29.09 -24.34
C THR A 521 16.72 28.20 -25.45
N THR A 522 17.14 26.94 -25.44
CA THR A 522 16.70 25.91 -26.40
C THR A 522 15.80 24.86 -25.75
N ILE A 523 15.84 24.73 -24.43
CA ILE A 523 14.99 23.85 -23.63
C ILE A 523 14.02 24.70 -22.80
N VAL A 524 12.73 24.46 -22.97
CA VAL A 524 11.68 25.04 -22.14
C VAL A 524 11.73 24.38 -20.75
N PRO A 525 11.71 25.13 -19.64
CA PRO A 525 11.68 24.56 -18.29
C PRO A 525 10.58 23.52 -18.15
N ALA A 526 10.91 22.33 -17.65
CA ALA A 526 9.91 21.27 -17.47
C ALA A 526 8.88 21.62 -16.40
N ALA A 527 9.33 22.30 -15.34
CA ALA A 527 8.50 22.76 -14.25
C ALA A 527 8.95 24.13 -13.73
N ASN A 528 8.03 24.82 -13.06
CA ASN A 528 8.30 25.99 -12.23
C ASN A 528 7.67 25.77 -10.85
N GLN A 529 8.51 25.65 -9.82
CA GLN A 529 8.07 25.42 -8.44
C GLN A 529 7.92 26.74 -7.68
N VAL A 530 6.71 27.07 -7.22
CA VAL A 530 6.37 28.37 -6.62
C VAL A 530 5.46 28.22 -5.39
N GLU A 531 5.41 29.26 -4.56
CA GLU A 531 4.44 29.34 -3.46
C GLU A 531 3.03 29.39 -4.05
N LEU A 532 2.18 28.43 -3.70
CA LEU A 532 0.85 28.36 -4.29
C LEU A 532 -0.12 27.68 -3.33
N HIS A 533 -1.14 28.45 -2.93
CA HIS A 533 -2.20 28.05 -1.98
C HIS A 533 -3.39 29.01 -2.14
N PRO A 534 -4.55 28.80 -1.49
CA PRO A 534 -5.73 29.65 -1.74
C PRO A 534 -5.56 31.15 -1.46
N HIS A 535 -4.63 31.56 -0.58
CA HIS A 535 -4.28 32.99 -0.41
C HIS A 535 -3.33 33.53 -1.48
N LEU A 536 -2.75 32.67 -2.31
CA LEU A 536 -1.82 33.04 -3.39
C LEU A 536 -2.04 32.07 -4.54
N PRO A 537 -3.19 32.16 -5.22
CA PRO A 537 -3.60 31.14 -6.17
C PRO A 537 -2.81 31.19 -7.48
N GLN A 538 -2.14 32.32 -7.77
CA GLN A 538 -1.29 32.57 -8.93
C GLN A 538 -1.94 32.21 -10.27
N HIS A 539 -3.16 32.70 -10.50
CA HIS A 539 -3.99 32.37 -11.65
C HIS A 539 -3.35 32.71 -12.99
N LYS A 540 -2.73 33.89 -13.11
CA LYS A 540 -2.09 34.30 -14.37
C LYS A 540 -0.85 33.49 -14.62
N LEU A 541 -0.04 33.23 -13.60
CA LEU A 541 1.14 32.37 -13.73
C LEU A 541 0.75 30.94 -14.12
N LEU A 542 -0.29 30.36 -13.51
CA LEU A 542 -0.77 29.02 -13.86
C LEU A 542 -1.23 28.93 -15.31
N ALA A 543 -2.02 29.91 -15.77
CA ALA A 543 -2.46 29.97 -17.16
C ALA A 543 -1.27 30.12 -18.13
N TYR A 544 -0.33 31.01 -17.81
CA TYR A 544 0.86 31.25 -18.62
C TYR A 544 1.75 30.02 -18.72
N CYS A 545 2.08 29.39 -17.58
CA CYS A 545 2.88 28.17 -17.54
C CYS A 545 2.23 27.03 -18.33
N LYS A 546 0.91 26.85 -18.21
CA LYS A 546 0.16 25.85 -18.97
C LYS A 546 0.24 26.10 -20.48
N GLU A 547 0.13 27.35 -20.94
CA GLU A 547 0.29 27.72 -22.35
C GLU A 547 1.70 27.38 -22.87
N LYS A 548 2.74 27.59 -22.05
CA LYS A 548 4.13 27.30 -22.41
C LYS A 548 4.54 25.84 -22.21
N GLY A 549 3.65 24.98 -21.71
CA GLY A 549 3.97 23.58 -21.40
C GLY A 549 4.89 23.39 -20.18
N ILE A 550 4.88 24.36 -19.26
CA ILE A 550 5.63 24.33 -18.00
C ILE A 550 4.68 23.87 -16.89
N VAL A 551 5.02 22.81 -16.17
CA VAL A 551 4.21 22.33 -15.04
C VAL A 551 4.44 23.21 -13.81
N LEU A 552 3.37 23.66 -13.15
CA LEU A 552 3.52 24.33 -11.85
C LEU A 552 3.54 23.29 -10.72
N GLU A 553 4.51 23.46 -9.82
CA GLU A 553 4.62 22.71 -8.57
C GLU A 553 4.39 23.65 -7.39
N ALA A 554 3.39 23.34 -6.56
CA ALA A 554 2.98 24.15 -5.42
C ALA A 554 3.78 23.77 -4.17
N TYR A 555 4.73 24.62 -3.77
CA TYR A 555 5.33 24.56 -2.44
C TYR A 555 4.50 25.38 -1.43
N SER A 556 4.69 25.09 -0.14
CA SER A 556 3.90 25.67 0.96
C SER A 556 2.38 25.56 0.74
N PRO A 557 1.83 24.44 0.24
CA PRO A 557 0.42 24.37 -0.15
C PRO A 557 -0.56 24.54 1.02
N LEU A 558 -0.06 24.45 2.26
CA LEU A 558 -0.81 24.66 3.50
C LEU A 558 -0.56 26.05 4.12
N GLY A 559 0.09 26.97 3.40
CA GLY A 559 0.38 28.36 3.80
C GLY A 559 1.58 28.55 4.74
N SER A 560 2.41 27.51 4.91
CA SER A 560 3.59 27.51 5.79
C SER A 560 3.27 27.75 7.28
N THR A 561 4.28 28.06 8.08
CA THR A 561 4.17 28.27 9.53
C THR A 561 3.20 29.41 9.86
N ASN A 562 2.29 29.18 10.80
CA ASN A 562 1.25 30.13 11.26
C ASN A 562 0.15 30.47 10.24
N SER A 563 -0.01 29.67 9.18
CA SER A 563 -1.14 29.85 8.26
C SER A 563 -2.50 29.65 8.93
N THR A 564 -3.46 30.49 8.56
CA THR A 564 -4.88 30.35 8.94
C THR A 564 -5.66 29.44 8.00
N LEU A 565 -5.06 28.97 6.89
CA LEU A 565 -5.75 28.17 5.87
C LEU A 565 -6.40 26.90 6.44
N LEU A 566 -5.77 26.24 7.42
CA LEU A 566 -6.32 25.01 8.01
C LEU A 566 -7.58 25.25 8.85
N THR A 567 -7.79 26.49 9.31
CA THR A 567 -8.91 26.91 10.14
C THR A 567 -9.89 27.82 9.40
N GLU A 568 -9.67 28.06 8.11
CA GLU A 568 -10.49 28.95 7.30
C GLU A 568 -11.92 28.39 7.17
N PRO A 569 -12.97 29.12 7.57
CA PRO A 569 -14.33 28.57 7.68
C PRO A 569 -14.85 27.91 6.41
N THR A 570 -14.55 28.49 5.23
CA THR A 570 -14.95 27.91 3.94
C THR A 570 -14.28 26.56 3.71
N LEU A 571 -12.97 26.45 4.01
CA LEU A 571 -12.21 25.21 3.83
C LEU A 571 -12.64 24.14 4.83
N VAL A 572 -12.93 24.51 6.08
CA VAL A 572 -13.43 23.59 7.11
C VAL A 572 -14.80 23.01 6.72
N LYS A 573 -15.74 23.84 6.24
CA LYS A 573 -17.05 23.36 5.78
C LYS A 573 -16.95 22.39 4.61
N ILE A 574 -16.03 22.64 3.67
CA ILE A 574 -15.77 21.70 2.57
C ILE A 574 -15.17 20.41 3.13
N ALA A 575 -14.22 20.49 4.07
CA ALA A 575 -13.62 19.32 4.69
C ALA A 575 -14.67 18.43 5.41
N GLU A 576 -15.61 19.04 6.13
CA GLU A 576 -16.75 18.36 6.76
C GLU A 576 -17.65 17.65 5.74
N LYS A 577 -17.97 18.32 4.61
CA LYS A 577 -18.76 17.75 3.50
C LYS A 577 -18.13 16.47 2.95
N TYR A 578 -16.81 16.40 2.88
CA TYR A 578 -16.07 15.25 2.35
C TYR A 578 -15.59 14.28 3.44
N HIS A 579 -15.86 14.54 4.70
CA HIS A 579 -15.39 13.74 5.86
C HIS A 579 -13.87 13.55 5.90
N VAL A 580 -13.11 14.59 5.57
CA VAL A 580 -11.64 14.58 5.56
C VAL A 580 -11.06 15.76 6.35
N HIS A 581 -9.75 15.77 6.57
CA HIS A 581 -9.06 16.90 7.20
C HIS A 581 -8.89 18.08 6.23
N THR A 582 -8.88 19.33 6.71
CA THR A 582 -8.74 20.54 5.87
C THR A 582 -7.48 20.51 4.98
N ALA A 583 -6.39 19.90 5.47
CA ALA A 583 -5.16 19.71 4.68
C ALA A 583 -5.40 18.90 3.40
N THR A 584 -6.23 17.85 3.47
CA THR A 584 -6.63 17.03 2.31
C THR A 584 -7.38 17.87 1.28
N ILE A 585 -8.23 18.82 1.70
CA ILE A 585 -8.93 19.73 0.79
C ILE A 585 -7.94 20.64 0.05
N LEU A 586 -6.98 21.24 0.76
CA LEU A 586 -5.95 22.10 0.17
C LEU A 586 -5.09 21.36 -0.86
N ILE A 587 -4.66 20.14 -0.52
CA ILE A 587 -3.87 19.28 -1.41
C ILE A 587 -4.70 18.89 -2.64
N SER A 588 -5.95 18.48 -2.43
CA SER A 588 -6.85 18.07 -3.51
C SER A 588 -7.22 19.23 -4.44
N TRP A 589 -7.30 20.45 -3.93
CA TRP A 589 -7.52 21.66 -4.73
C TRP A 589 -6.33 22.01 -5.64
N ALA A 590 -5.10 21.85 -5.15
CA ALA A 590 -3.91 22.02 -5.99
C ALA A 590 -3.94 21.03 -7.16
N ILE A 591 -4.24 19.76 -6.87
CA ILE A 591 -4.35 18.69 -7.89
C ILE A 591 -5.52 18.95 -8.85
N TRP A 592 -6.68 19.40 -8.35
CA TRP A 592 -7.87 19.70 -9.16
C TRP A 592 -7.58 20.74 -10.25
N ARG A 593 -6.69 21.72 -9.98
CA ARG A 593 -6.29 22.76 -10.96
C ARG A 593 -5.14 22.34 -11.88
N GLY A 594 -4.70 21.08 -11.76
CA GLY A 594 -3.65 20.52 -12.61
C GLY A 594 -2.24 20.94 -12.21
N THR A 595 -1.99 21.21 -10.93
CA THR A 595 -0.63 21.43 -10.41
C THR A 595 -0.11 20.18 -9.69
N VAL A 596 1.21 20.08 -9.58
CA VAL A 596 1.85 19.18 -8.59
C VAL A 596 1.82 19.88 -7.24
N VAL A 597 1.72 19.13 -6.15
CA VAL A 597 1.62 19.66 -4.78
C VAL A 597 2.61 18.98 -3.85
N LEU A 598 3.30 19.79 -3.03
CA LEU A 598 4.43 19.35 -2.22
C LEU A 598 4.22 19.66 -0.73
N PRO A 599 3.23 19.04 -0.05
CA PRO A 599 3.03 19.26 1.37
C PRO A 599 4.22 18.71 2.17
N LYS A 600 4.77 19.55 3.06
CA LYS A 600 5.82 19.14 3.99
C LYS A 600 5.21 18.59 5.27
N SER A 601 5.71 17.45 5.74
CA SER A 601 5.43 16.93 7.08
C SER A 601 6.53 15.98 7.54
N ILE A 602 6.83 16.01 8.83
CA ILE A 602 7.64 14.98 9.52
C ILE A 602 6.79 14.09 10.44
N THR A 603 5.50 14.40 10.60
CA THR A 603 4.58 13.67 11.47
C THR A 603 3.89 12.57 10.65
N PRO A 604 4.05 11.27 11.00
CA PRO A 604 3.49 10.14 10.25
C PRO A 604 2.00 10.28 9.93
N LYS A 605 1.16 10.54 10.94
CA LYS A 605 -0.29 10.75 10.76
C LYS A 605 -0.65 11.86 9.77
N ARG A 606 0.15 12.93 9.70
CA ARG A 606 -0.06 14.01 8.72
C ARG A 606 0.41 13.60 7.33
N ILE A 607 1.50 12.83 7.22
CA ILE A 607 1.96 12.26 5.94
C ILE A 607 0.87 11.32 5.37
N GLU A 608 0.28 10.48 6.23
CA GLU A 608 -0.87 9.62 5.91
C GLU A 608 -2.09 10.42 5.47
N SER A 609 -2.50 11.42 6.26
CA SER A 609 -3.63 12.29 5.89
C SER A 609 -3.39 13.08 4.60
N ASN A 610 -2.15 13.55 4.36
CA ASN A 610 -1.79 14.26 3.14
C ASN A 610 -1.79 13.35 1.90
N PHE A 611 -1.56 12.04 2.10
CA PHE A 611 -1.61 11.04 1.03
C PHE A 611 -3.05 10.71 0.60
N GLN A 612 -4.02 10.93 1.49
CA GLN A 612 -5.43 10.85 1.15
C GLN A 612 -5.79 12.05 0.29
N VAL A 613 -5.84 11.86 -1.03
CA VAL A 613 -6.32 12.85 -2.01
C VAL A 613 -7.73 12.47 -2.41
N ILE A 614 -8.61 13.47 -2.53
CA ILE A 614 -10.00 13.27 -2.96
C ILE A 614 -10.26 13.99 -4.29
N LYS A 615 -11.26 13.51 -5.03
CA LYS A 615 -11.77 14.23 -6.20
C LYS A 615 -12.76 15.30 -5.73
N LEU A 616 -12.38 16.57 -5.86
CA LEU A 616 -13.27 17.69 -5.60
C LEU A 616 -14.32 17.84 -6.72
N ALA A 617 -15.56 18.14 -6.34
CA ALA A 617 -16.54 18.67 -7.28
C ALA A 617 -16.08 20.05 -7.79
N ASN A 618 -16.39 20.37 -9.04
CA ASN A 618 -15.94 21.64 -9.66
C ASN A 618 -16.42 22.87 -8.87
N GLU A 619 -17.65 22.84 -8.34
CA GLU A 619 -18.18 23.94 -7.52
C GLU A 619 -17.34 24.21 -6.26
N ASP A 620 -16.88 23.15 -5.58
CA ASP A 620 -16.02 23.30 -4.39
C ASP A 620 -14.62 23.75 -4.80
N GLY A 621 -14.09 23.21 -5.90
CA GLY A 621 -12.80 23.62 -6.46
C GLY A 621 -12.77 25.10 -6.83
N GLU A 622 -13.80 25.57 -7.53
CA GLU A 622 -14.00 26.98 -7.90
C GLU A 622 -14.21 27.88 -6.69
N LEU A 623 -14.93 27.42 -5.67
CA LEU A 623 -15.12 28.17 -4.43
C LEU A 623 -13.77 28.41 -3.73
N ILE A 624 -12.93 27.38 -3.61
CA ILE A 624 -11.58 27.50 -3.04
C ILE A 624 -10.70 28.39 -3.94
N ASP A 625 -10.81 28.23 -5.26
CA ASP A 625 -10.01 28.98 -6.23
C ASP A 625 -10.29 30.49 -6.20
N ASN A 626 -11.51 30.88 -5.82
CA ASN A 626 -11.93 32.27 -5.67
C ASN A 626 -11.78 32.82 -4.26
N LEU A 627 -11.34 32.00 -3.30
CA LEU A 627 -11.31 32.34 -1.88
C LEU A 627 -10.46 33.59 -1.58
N TYR A 628 -9.37 33.80 -2.33
CA TYR A 628 -8.52 35.01 -2.24
C TYR A 628 -9.28 36.33 -2.42
N LYS A 629 -10.46 36.33 -3.07
CA LYS A 629 -11.28 37.54 -3.24
C LYS A 629 -11.84 38.04 -1.92
N ASP A 630 -12.08 37.13 -0.98
CA ASP A 630 -12.63 37.45 0.34
C ASP A 630 -11.53 37.73 1.37
N ILE A 631 -10.38 37.04 1.25
CA ILE A 631 -9.31 37.07 2.26
C ILE A 631 -8.03 37.79 1.82
N GLY A 632 -7.97 38.24 0.56
CA GLY A 632 -6.83 38.93 -0.02
C GLY A 632 -5.72 38.00 -0.52
N ILE A 633 -4.83 38.57 -1.34
CA ILE A 633 -3.62 37.89 -1.81
C ILE A 633 -2.51 38.06 -0.76
N THR A 634 -1.83 36.99 -0.38
CA THR A 634 -0.71 37.01 0.57
C THR A 634 0.38 36.05 0.17
N ARG A 635 1.59 36.57 -0.05
CA ARG A 635 2.82 35.79 -0.21
C ARG A 635 3.59 35.74 1.11
N VAL A 636 3.98 34.54 1.56
CA VAL A 636 4.73 34.33 2.81
C VAL A 636 6.23 34.11 2.58
N ILE A 637 6.63 33.62 1.41
CA ILE A 637 8.03 33.38 1.04
C ILE A 637 8.50 34.52 0.13
N ASN A 638 9.07 35.56 0.73
CA ASN A 638 9.67 36.69 0.02
C ASN A 638 10.99 37.12 0.67
N PRO A 639 12.09 36.37 0.47
CA PRO A 639 13.40 36.74 0.98
C PRO A 639 13.87 38.07 0.38
N ASN A 640 14.58 38.88 1.18
CA ASN A 640 15.15 40.12 0.68
C ASN A 640 16.33 39.84 -0.27
N TRP A 641 16.11 40.04 -1.56
CA TRP A 641 17.09 39.87 -2.64
C TRP A 641 17.66 41.20 -3.15
N TYR A 642 17.48 42.31 -2.43
CA TYR A 642 17.91 43.63 -2.87
C TYR A 642 19.37 43.64 -3.38
N PRO A 643 19.64 44.26 -4.56
CA PRO A 643 18.72 45.07 -5.36
C PRO A 643 17.85 44.29 -6.36
N GLU A 644 17.98 42.96 -6.45
CA GLU A 644 17.19 42.15 -7.39
C GLU A 644 15.73 42.03 -6.96
N VAL A 645 14.83 42.14 -7.94
CA VAL A 645 13.39 41.91 -7.76
C VAL A 645 13.04 40.55 -8.35
N VAL A 646 12.57 39.63 -7.50
CA VAL A 646 12.20 38.27 -7.92
C VAL A 646 10.73 38.19 -8.32
N PHE A 647 9.86 38.79 -7.51
CA PHE A 647 8.41 38.79 -7.73
C PHE A 647 7.95 40.19 -8.13
N HIS A 648 7.60 40.37 -9.40
CA HIS A 648 7.06 41.61 -9.97
C HIS A 648 5.53 41.65 -9.90
N SER A 649 4.89 40.49 -9.72
CA SER A 649 3.45 40.33 -9.55
C SER A 649 3.14 39.09 -8.70
N ASP A 650 2.05 39.15 -7.95
CA ASP A 650 1.54 38.05 -7.12
C ASP A 650 0.28 37.38 -7.70
N GLU A 651 -0.16 37.81 -8.90
CA GLU A 651 -1.30 37.24 -9.63
C GLU A 651 -0.91 36.20 -10.69
#